data_AF-A0A2E3NK80-F1
#
_entry.id   AF-A0A2E3NK80-F1
#
_cell.length_a   1.000
_cell.length_b   1.000
_cell.length_c   1.000
_cell.angle_alpha   90.00
_cell.angle_beta   90.00
_cell.angle_gamma   90.00
#
_symmetry.space_group_name_H-M   'P 1'
#
loop_
_entity.id
_entity.type
_entity.pdbx_description
1 polymer ?
#
loop_
_entity_poly.entity_id
_entity_poly.type
_entity_poly.pdbx_seq_one_letter_code
_entity_poly.pdbx_strand_id
1 'polypeptide(L)'
;MAAPWNASSTSSPGKRARRNRRRAAPSCRIISATNSSWGNRSDIVPRGRVYPGPRDRRSSARTCRRRRTRRYLRSSIRIRFARTRTAWGRHSHRLRPSVSPHEFFNRDSQRDRGAFGSKDDRARQSLTVVVNFPAAPAHPSQIDRCQAVLSRRSPPPKKAPSVKIPRRTLLKGSLAAAVGYLTGAAAPIASSRATPLVGFTPVPRTASDGRTLLVADEYEVQSFLPWGQPLESDGPDFRWPPTGEAQARQVGIGHDGMTFFPLSSDGRHGLLALNHEFGINPHVIGSRGPSNLDQVRTSQHAHGVSVLEIRETNGAWDLVPDSPYARRIHLNTEVDVSGPAAGHALLANRAANPVMGTLNNCANGQTPWGTYLTCEENFNLYFGSRDRFDPSERQQRYNLHPKGSHYGWHAFDPRFDLGHADYANESNRFGWVVEIDPKAPDAKPVKRTALGRFKHEGATVVEGRDSRAVVYLGDDQRFEFVYKFVSRIGWREAIAAGQSPLDDGTLYAARFDEDGTGIWLPLSMDDPALAEQFEDTADLLVHARLAATTVGATPMDRPEWVAVGPTGDVYCTLTNNTRRKEANAANPMAPNPNGSILRWRDEDDHVGTRFSWDHFLIADDLYQKEDSLGSPDGLWADPEGRLFICTDGDQFEDKPNQLLVADTQTGRLSRLLVGVNGCEITGLAATPDQRTLFVNVQHPGNGDPKVTSFPADDDGKTIPRDCTLAIRRKDGGIVGS
;
A
#
# COMPACT_ATOMS: atom_id res chain seq x y z
N MET A 1 12.78 -54.62 6.19
CA MET A 1 14.21 -54.28 6.25
C MET A 1 14.91 -54.86 5.02
N ALA A 2 16.02 -54.25 4.59
CA ALA A 2 16.96 -54.73 3.57
C ALA A 2 16.47 -54.86 2.11
N ALA A 3 16.99 -53.99 1.23
CA ALA A 3 17.39 -54.35 -0.14
C ALA A 3 18.80 -54.98 -0.10
N PRO A 4 19.33 -55.60 -1.19
CA PRO A 4 20.26 -54.82 -2.03
C PRO A 4 20.45 -55.22 -3.54
N TRP A 5 20.66 -54.19 -4.38
CA TRP A 5 21.72 -53.99 -5.41
C TRP A 5 22.11 -54.99 -6.54
N ASN A 6 22.43 -54.36 -7.69
CA ASN A 6 23.36 -54.70 -8.82
C ASN A 6 22.80 -55.24 -10.16
N ALA A 7 23.36 -54.94 -11.34
CA ALA A 7 24.14 -53.78 -11.85
C ALA A 7 24.44 -53.90 -13.39
N SER A 8 24.35 -52.79 -14.15
CA SER A 8 25.01 -52.55 -15.48
C SER A 8 24.59 -53.42 -16.70
N SER A 9 24.78 -53.07 -18.00
CA SER A 9 25.59 -52.04 -18.69
C SER A 9 25.12 -51.72 -20.15
N THR A 10 25.39 -50.51 -20.68
CA THR A 10 25.63 -50.12 -22.11
C THR A 10 24.57 -50.40 -23.23
N SER A 11 24.39 -49.63 -24.32
CA SER A 11 25.09 -48.48 -24.95
C SER A 11 24.15 -47.64 -25.88
N SER A 12 24.60 -46.46 -26.36
CA SER A 12 23.85 -45.47 -27.17
C SER A 12 24.33 -45.41 -28.67
N PRO A 13 24.03 -44.37 -29.50
CA PRO A 13 22.77 -44.15 -30.23
C PRO A 13 22.92 -43.93 -31.77
N GLY A 14 21.84 -44.11 -32.55
CA GLY A 14 21.80 -43.88 -34.01
C GLY A 14 21.25 -42.51 -34.45
N LYS A 15 21.84 -41.90 -35.50
CA LYS A 15 21.51 -40.55 -36.02
C LYS A 15 20.87 -40.56 -37.43
N ARG A 16 19.91 -39.65 -37.64
CA ARG A 16 19.58 -38.88 -38.87
C ARG A 16 19.17 -39.61 -40.17
N ALA A 17 18.04 -39.16 -40.74
CA ALA A 17 17.96 -38.79 -42.16
C ALA A 17 16.90 -37.67 -42.40
N ARG A 18 17.17 -36.75 -43.33
CA ARG A 18 16.24 -35.69 -43.81
C ARG A 18 15.58 -36.12 -45.12
N ARG A 19 14.35 -35.67 -45.39
CA ARG A 19 13.91 -35.27 -46.75
C ARG A 19 12.87 -34.14 -46.68
N ASN A 20 12.65 -33.46 -47.81
CA ASN A 20 12.20 -32.06 -47.86
C ASN A 20 11.38 -31.79 -49.16
N ARG A 21 10.57 -30.71 -49.19
CA ARG A 21 9.78 -30.12 -50.33
C ARG A 21 8.41 -30.80 -50.61
N ARG A 22 7.28 -30.12 -50.92
CA ARG A 22 7.01 -28.75 -51.45
C ARG A 22 5.47 -28.45 -51.48
N ARG A 23 5.09 -27.19 -51.21
CA ARG A 23 3.95 -26.37 -51.73
C ARG A 23 2.58 -27.01 -52.11
N ALA A 24 1.50 -26.46 -51.52
CA ALA A 24 0.38 -25.83 -52.25
C ALA A 24 -0.48 -24.93 -51.34
N ALA A 25 -1.06 -23.85 -51.90
CA ALA A 25 -2.23 -23.12 -51.37
C ALA A 25 -3.34 -23.22 -52.45
N PRO A 26 -4.64 -23.17 -52.12
CA PRO A 26 -5.39 -21.90 -51.99
C PRO A 26 -6.47 -21.99 -50.87
N SER A 27 -7.47 -21.13 -50.65
CA SER A 27 -7.94 -19.84 -51.24
C SER A 27 -8.81 -19.09 -50.21
N CYS A 28 -8.95 -17.76 -50.34
CA CYS A 28 -9.97 -16.98 -49.63
C CYS A 28 -11.35 -17.11 -50.32
N ARG A 29 -12.45 -17.14 -49.55
CA ARG A 29 -13.81 -16.83 -50.05
C ARG A 29 -14.68 -16.10 -49.02
N ILE A 30 -15.29 -15.02 -49.50
CA ILE A 30 -16.36 -14.24 -48.88
C ILE A 30 -17.70 -14.90 -49.23
N ILE A 31 -18.65 -14.93 -48.29
CA ILE A 31 -20.09 -15.08 -48.58
C ILE A 31 -20.86 -14.08 -47.72
N SER A 32 -21.84 -13.39 -48.32
CA SER A 32 -22.80 -12.50 -47.65
C SER A 32 -24.21 -12.75 -48.19
N ALA A 33 -25.22 -12.45 -47.36
CA ALA A 33 -26.67 -12.58 -47.62
C ALA A 33 -27.18 -14.04 -47.81
N THR A 34 -28.45 -14.39 -47.55
CA THR A 34 -29.70 -13.62 -47.53
C THR A 34 -30.70 -14.00 -46.40
N ASN A 35 -31.73 -13.16 -46.25
CA ASN A 35 -32.84 -13.18 -45.28
C ASN A 35 -33.77 -14.42 -45.27
N SER A 36 -34.63 -14.44 -44.22
CA SER A 36 -36.09 -14.76 -44.21
C SER A 36 -36.49 -16.08 -43.50
N SER A 37 -37.64 -16.24 -42.81
CA SER A 37 -38.59 -15.30 -42.14
C SER A 37 -39.78 -16.05 -41.47
N TRP A 38 -40.59 -15.36 -40.63
CA TRP A 38 -42.00 -15.62 -40.19
C TRP A 38 -42.35 -16.45 -38.94
N GLY A 39 -43.37 -15.92 -38.21
CA GLY A 39 -44.12 -16.51 -37.08
C GLY A 39 -44.03 -15.68 -35.79
N ASN A 40 -44.64 -14.50 -35.61
CA ASN A 40 -46.09 -14.17 -35.57
C ASN A 40 -46.87 -15.06 -34.57
N ARG A 41 -47.76 -14.53 -33.69
CA ARG A 41 -48.61 -13.32 -33.85
C ARG A 41 -49.34 -12.88 -32.55
N SER A 42 -49.77 -11.61 -32.52
CA SER A 42 -51.04 -11.03 -31.96
C SER A 42 -51.35 -11.06 -30.45
N ASP A 43 -52.05 -10.10 -29.83
CA ASP A 43 -52.55 -8.73 -30.15
C ASP A 43 -52.87 -8.04 -28.78
N ILE A 44 -53.11 -6.72 -28.57
CA ILE A 44 -54.24 -5.87 -29.03
C ILE A 44 -53.90 -4.38 -28.75
N VAL A 45 -54.40 -3.47 -29.61
CA VAL A 45 -54.45 -2.00 -29.46
C VAL A 45 -55.90 -1.54 -29.70
N PRO A 46 -56.39 -0.36 -29.22
CA PRO A 46 -56.67 0.71 -30.20
C PRO A 46 -56.70 2.20 -29.72
N ARG A 47 -56.17 3.09 -30.59
CA ARG A 47 -56.58 4.51 -30.87
C ARG A 47 -56.23 5.61 -29.85
N GLY A 48 -56.02 6.89 -30.23
CA GLY A 48 -56.23 7.57 -31.53
C GLY A 48 -55.39 8.85 -31.76
N ARG A 49 -55.56 9.50 -32.93
CA ARG A 49 -54.69 10.55 -33.54
C ARG A 49 -55.09 12.00 -33.20
N VAL A 50 -54.20 12.98 -33.46
CA VAL A 50 -54.33 14.04 -34.52
C VAL A 50 -53.14 15.03 -34.50
N TYR A 51 -52.75 15.55 -35.68
CA TYR A 51 -51.75 16.61 -35.94
C TYR A 51 -52.46 17.84 -36.57
N PRO A 52 -51.94 19.09 -36.43
CA PRO A 52 -51.08 19.66 -37.48
C PRO A 52 -49.96 20.63 -37.01
N GLY A 53 -48.95 20.86 -37.86
CA GLY A 53 -48.02 22.01 -37.78
C GLY A 53 -48.41 23.12 -38.77
N PRO A 54 -47.49 23.95 -39.35
CA PRO A 54 -46.02 24.02 -39.14
C PRO A 54 -45.42 25.48 -39.18
N ARG A 55 -44.10 25.58 -39.42
CA ARG A 55 -43.23 26.76 -39.72
C ARG A 55 -42.50 27.38 -38.49
N ASP A 56 -41.25 27.87 -38.58
CA ASP A 56 -40.47 28.24 -39.78
C ASP A 56 -38.96 27.88 -39.73
N ARG A 57 -38.24 28.01 -40.86
CA ARG A 57 -36.80 27.69 -41.05
C ARG A 57 -35.92 28.94 -41.24
N ARG A 58 -34.65 28.88 -40.81
CA ARG A 58 -33.39 29.36 -41.46
C ARG A 58 -32.23 29.17 -40.45
N SER A 59 -31.22 28.32 -40.61
CA SER A 59 -30.20 28.13 -41.68
C SER A 59 -29.15 29.26 -41.81
N SER A 60 -27.94 29.03 -41.29
CA SER A 60 -26.71 29.07 -42.11
C SER A 60 -25.48 28.54 -41.35
N ALA A 61 -24.70 27.68 -42.00
CA ALA A 61 -23.35 27.32 -41.56
C ALA A 61 -22.31 28.17 -42.30
N ARG A 62 -21.18 28.48 -41.66
CA ARG A 62 -19.96 28.94 -42.34
C ARG A 62 -18.70 28.35 -41.71
N THR A 63 -18.02 27.52 -42.49
CA THR A 63 -16.62 27.15 -42.31
C THR A 63 -15.70 28.31 -42.66
N CYS A 64 -14.59 28.48 -41.91
CA CYS A 64 -13.40 29.17 -42.43
C CYS A 64 -12.11 28.73 -41.73
N ARG A 65 -11.21 28.07 -42.46
CA ARG A 65 -9.78 27.96 -42.08
C ARG A 65 -9.11 29.31 -42.34
N ARG A 66 -8.21 29.76 -41.46
CA ARG A 66 -7.02 30.54 -41.87
C ARG A 66 -5.85 30.40 -40.88
N ARG A 67 -4.64 30.24 -41.44
CA ARG A 67 -3.34 30.23 -40.74
C ARG A 67 -2.72 31.64 -40.72
N ARG A 68 -1.67 31.78 -39.89
CA ARG A 68 -0.72 32.94 -39.76
C ARG A 68 -1.30 34.11 -38.92
N THR A 69 -0.53 34.83 -38.09
CA THR A 69 0.95 34.96 -38.03
C THR A 69 1.44 35.32 -36.62
N ARG A 70 2.74 35.10 -36.34
CA ARG A 70 3.47 35.57 -35.13
C ARG A 70 3.31 37.09 -34.89
N ARG A 71 3.21 37.51 -33.63
CA ARG A 71 3.79 38.77 -33.15
C ARG A 71 4.42 38.59 -31.76
N TYR A 72 5.68 38.99 -31.64
CA TYR A 72 6.36 39.19 -30.35
C TYR A 72 5.80 40.44 -29.67
N LEU A 73 5.65 40.39 -28.36
CA LEU A 73 5.56 41.58 -27.50
C LEU A 73 6.70 41.52 -26.49
N ARG A 74 7.67 42.42 -26.64
CA ARG A 74 8.68 42.71 -25.62
C ARG A 74 8.10 43.75 -24.67
N SER A 75 7.97 43.41 -23.39
CA SER A 75 7.68 44.37 -22.32
C SER A 75 8.89 44.51 -21.40
N SER A 76 9.65 45.59 -21.59
CA SER A 76 10.83 45.92 -20.78
C SER A 76 10.40 46.53 -19.45
N ILE A 77 10.64 45.84 -18.33
CA ILE A 77 10.46 46.44 -16.99
C ILE A 77 11.81 46.97 -16.49
N ARG A 78 11.83 48.28 -16.15
CA ARG A 78 13.01 48.97 -15.62
C ARG A 78 13.10 48.80 -14.11
N ILE A 79 14.24 48.31 -13.63
CA ILE A 79 14.59 48.32 -12.21
C ILE A 79 14.78 49.77 -11.74
N ARG A 80 14.11 50.17 -10.66
CA ARG A 80 14.43 51.40 -9.91
C ARG A 80 15.15 51.04 -8.62
N PHE A 81 16.37 51.53 -8.45
CA PHE A 81 17.04 51.54 -7.16
C PHE A 81 16.45 52.65 -6.26
N ALA A 82 16.06 52.30 -5.04
CA ALA A 82 15.87 53.25 -3.95
C ALA A 82 17.11 53.23 -3.03
N ARG A 83 17.66 54.40 -2.73
CA ARG A 83 18.77 54.57 -1.77
C ARG A 83 18.22 55.12 -0.46
N THR A 84 18.62 54.54 0.66
CA THR A 84 18.60 55.19 1.98
C THR A 84 19.92 54.95 2.72
N ARG A 85 20.63 56.02 3.05
CA ARG A 85 21.57 56.15 4.20
C ARG A 85 20.77 56.95 5.26
N THR A 86 21.00 56.96 6.58
CA THR A 86 22.14 56.80 7.52
C THR A 86 21.53 56.30 8.87
N ALA A 87 22.22 55.91 9.96
CA ALA A 87 23.50 56.34 10.52
C ALA A 87 24.10 55.34 11.57
N TRP A 88 25.45 55.26 11.59
CA TRP A 88 26.38 55.32 12.74
C TRP A 88 26.30 54.41 13.99
N GLY A 89 27.40 53.68 14.21
CA GLY A 89 27.90 53.13 15.50
C GLY A 89 29.30 52.54 15.32
N ARG A 90 30.30 52.91 16.15
CA ARG A 90 31.73 52.48 16.04
C ARG A 90 32.02 51.33 17.02
N HIS A 91 32.95 50.39 16.77
CA HIS A 91 34.42 50.49 16.84
C HIS A 91 35.07 49.24 16.16
N SER A 92 36.04 49.33 15.22
CA SER A 92 37.51 49.41 15.38
C SER A 92 38.13 48.31 16.28
N HIS A 93 39.11 47.48 15.89
CA HIS A 93 40.30 47.73 15.04
C HIS A 93 40.94 46.47 14.39
N ARG A 94 41.54 46.64 13.19
CA ARG A 94 42.91 46.26 12.69
C ARG A 94 43.46 44.81 12.87
N LEU A 95 44.29 44.22 11.99
CA LEU A 95 44.89 44.64 10.69
C LEU A 95 45.29 43.41 9.81
N ARG A 96 45.65 43.71 8.55
CA ARG A 96 46.05 42.87 7.38
C ARG A 96 47.60 42.62 7.34
N PRO A 97 48.26 42.05 6.27
CA PRO A 97 47.81 41.27 5.06
C PRO A 97 48.71 40.07 4.59
N SER A 98 48.23 39.30 3.59
CA SER A 98 48.98 38.68 2.43
C SER A 98 50.11 37.63 2.71
N VAL A 99 50.54 36.71 1.82
CA VAL A 99 50.71 36.62 0.34
C VAL A 99 50.56 35.14 -0.14
N SER A 100 50.48 34.86 -1.45
CA SER A 100 50.48 33.52 -2.12
C SER A 100 51.43 33.54 -3.36
N PRO A 101 51.57 32.49 -4.22
CA PRO A 101 51.49 31.02 -4.11
C PRO A 101 52.75 30.32 -4.72
N HIS A 102 52.67 29.00 -4.99
CA HIS A 102 53.33 28.13 -6.02
C HIS A 102 53.74 26.77 -5.40
N GLU A 103 54.05 25.67 -6.11
CA GLU A 103 53.60 24.94 -7.32
C GLU A 103 54.68 23.83 -7.58
N PHE A 104 54.46 22.92 -8.55
CA PHE A 104 55.39 21.84 -9.02
C PHE A 104 55.51 20.58 -8.10
N PHE A 105 55.08 19.37 -8.56
CA PHE A 105 55.78 18.37 -9.42
C PHE A 105 56.90 17.60 -8.67
N ASN A 106 57.16 16.30 -8.84
CA ASN A 106 56.56 15.22 -9.66
C ASN A 106 57.23 13.87 -9.26
N ARG A 107 56.60 12.71 -9.57
CA ARG A 107 57.28 11.44 -10.00
C ARG A 107 58.34 10.77 -9.07
N ASP A 108 58.73 9.51 -9.23
CA ASP A 108 58.18 8.31 -9.89
C ASP A 108 58.85 7.06 -9.27
N SER A 109 58.43 5.86 -9.72
CA SER A 109 59.16 4.57 -9.65
C SER A 109 59.37 3.92 -8.26
N GLN A 110 59.13 2.63 -7.99
CA GLN A 110 58.99 1.34 -8.71
C GLN A 110 60.13 0.37 -8.35
N ARG A 111 59.75 -0.91 -8.17
CA ARG A 111 60.59 -2.15 -8.24
C ARG A 111 61.55 -2.40 -7.07
N ASP A 112 61.87 -3.66 -6.73
CA ASP A 112 61.26 -4.95 -7.11
C ASP A 112 61.59 -6.03 -6.06
N ARG A 113 60.73 -7.06 -5.98
CA ARG A 113 61.02 -8.49 -5.68
C ARG A 113 61.95 -8.89 -4.51
N GLY A 114 61.43 -9.80 -3.67
CA GLY A 114 62.25 -10.73 -2.88
C GLY A 114 61.37 -11.67 -2.04
N ALA A 115 61.30 -12.95 -2.41
CA ALA A 115 60.46 -13.95 -1.73
C ALA A 115 61.27 -14.86 -0.78
N PHE A 116 60.57 -15.79 -0.10
CA PHE A 116 61.03 -16.72 0.96
C PHE A 116 61.22 -16.06 2.35
N GLY A 117 60.84 -16.68 3.47
CA GLY A 117 60.07 -17.92 3.63
C GLY A 117 59.99 -18.38 5.10
N SER A 118 58.76 -18.53 5.61
CA SER A 118 58.31 -19.29 6.81
C SER A 118 58.95 -19.06 8.20
N LYS A 119 58.07 -18.76 9.17
CA LYS A 119 58.11 -19.12 10.62
C LYS A 119 59.18 -18.43 11.51
N ASP A 120 58.95 -18.11 12.79
CA ASP A 120 57.82 -18.40 13.70
C ASP A 120 57.58 -17.25 14.72
N ASP A 121 56.33 -17.19 15.19
CA ASP A 121 55.78 -16.81 16.52
C ASP A 121 56.28 -15.61 17.40
N ARG A 122 55.28 -14.93 17.99
CA ARG A 122 55.24 -14.11 19.24
C ARG A 122 55.89 -12.70 19.34
N ALA A 123 54.98 -11.72 19.24
CA ALA A 123 54.61 -10.75 20.28
C ALA A 123 55.66 -9.80 20.92
N ARG A 124 55.45 -8.49 20.72
CA ARG A 124 55.85 -7.44 21.69
C ARG A 124 54.78 -6.36 21.88
N GLN A 125 54.41 -6.15 23.14
CA GLN A 125 53.78 -4.94 23.67
C GLN A 125 54.71 -3.74 23.41
N SER A 126 54.27 -2.71 22.69
CA SER A 126 53.51 -1.54 23.16
C SER A 126 54.26 -0.66 24.18
N LEU A 127 54.71 0.52 23.74
CA LEU A 127 54.95 1.67 24.60
C LEU A 127 54.09 2.84 24.05
N THR A 128 53.28 3.43 24.92
CA THR A 128 52.26 4.43 24.54
C THR A 128 52.80 5.85 24.69
N VAL A 129 52.46 6.73 23.75
CA VAL A 129 52.44 8.18 23.97
C VAL A 129 51.02 8.67 23.68
N VAL A 130 50.41 9.35 24.67
CA VAL A 130 49.03 9.86 24.60
C VAL A 130 49.05 11.35 24.29
N VAL A 131 48.21 11.79 23.37
CA VAL A 131 47.78 13.20 23.26
C VAL A 131 46.26 13.20 23.13
N ASN A 132 45.57 13.89 24.05
CA ASN A 132 44.10 13.93 24.12
C ASN A 132 43.52 15.10 23.31
N PHE A 133 42.40 14.84 22.64
CA PHE A 133 41.37 15.85 22.31
C PHE A 133 40.00 15.33 22.76
N PRO A 134 39.06 16.21 23.15
CA PRO A 134 37.81 15.79 23.78
C PRO A 134 36.84 15.15 22.77
N ALA A 135 36.37 13.94 23.07
CA ALA A 135 35.36 13.26 22.27
C ALA A 135 33.96 13.81 22.57
N ALA A 136 33.27 14.29 21.54
CA ALA A 136 31.82 14.44 21.57
C ALA A 136 31.16 13.05 21.47
N PRO A 137 30.05 12.78 22.18
CA PRO A 137 29.40 11.47 22.13
C PRO A 137 28.76 11.22 20.77
N ALA A 138 29.20 10.16 20.08
CA ALA A 138 28.57 9.69 18.86
C ALA A 138 27.21 9.05 19.19
N HIS A 139 26.13 9.63 18.65
CA HIS A 139 24.81 9.00 18.69
C HIS A 139 24.72 7.85 17.66
N PRO A 140 24.37 6.61 18.06
CA PRO A 140 24.15 5.51 17.12
C PRO A 140 22.91 5.78 16.24
N SER A 141 22.92 5.21 15.04
CA SER A 141 21.87 5.37 14.03
C SER A 141 20.62 4.51 14.34
N GLN A 142 19.50 4.80 13.68
CA GLN A 142 18.20 4.18 14.00
C GLN A 142 18.15 2.65 13.80
N ILE A 143 19.07 2.05 13.04
CA ILE A 143 19.09 0.61 12.74
C ILE A 143 19.48 -0.23 13.98
N ASP A 144 20.36 0.28 14.85
CA ASP A 144 20.75 -0.43 16.08
C ASP A 144 19.58 -0.64 17.06
N ARG A 145 18.45 0.07 16.89
CA ARG A 145 17.23 -0.17 17.67
C ARG A 145 16.36 -1.30 17.12
N CYS A 146 16.40 -1.60 15.83
CA CYS A 146 15.64 -2.71 15.25
C CYS A 146 16.33 -4.06 15.52
N GLN A 147 17.67 -4.11 15.44
CA GLN A 147 18.40 -5.37 15.69
C GLN A 147 18.64 -5.68 17.18
N ALA A 148 18.69 -4.68 18.07
CA ALA A 148 18.96 -4.92 19.49
C ALA A 148 17.70 -5.26 20.34
N VAL A 149 16.49 -5.14 19.79
CA VAL A 149 15.25 -5.51 20.49
C VAL A 149 15.01 -7.03 20.49
N LEU A 150 15.50 -7.75 19.47
CA LEU A 150 15.40 -9.21 19.28
C LEU A 150 16.18 -10.07 20.32
N SER A 151 16.55 -9.54 21.49
CA SER A 151 17.23 -10.32 22.54
C SER A 151 17.02 -9.86 23.98
N ARG A 152 16.11 -8.91 24.26
CA ARG A 152 15.89 -8.39 25.62
C ARG A 152 14.49 -8.69 26.15
N ARG A 153 14.40 -9.78 26.93
CA ARG A 153 13.23 -10.10 27.77
C ARG A 153 12.85 -8.90 28.62
N SER A 154 11.69 -8.31 28.35
CA SER A 154 11.06 -7.37 29.27
C SER A 154 10.30 -8.14 30.35
N PRO A 155 10.40 -7.77 31.65
CA PRO A 155 9.52 -8.31 32.66
C PRO A 155 8.07 -7.86 32.41
N PRO A 156 7.05 -8.65 32.81
CA PRO A 156 5.66 -8.34 32.51
C PRO A 156 5.23 -6.99 33.10
N PRO A 157 4.43 -6.18 32.38
CA PRO A 157 4.03 -4.87 32.85
C PRO A 157 3.16 -4.97 34.12
N LYS A 158 3.45 -4.12 35.10
CA LYS A 158 2.54 -3.90 36.22
C LYS A 158 1.32 -3.13 35.69
N LYS A 159 0.12 -3.64 35.97
CA LYS A 159 -1.15 -3.05 35.51
C LYS A 159 -1.18 -1.53 35.74
N ALA A 160 -1.21 -0.77 34.65
CA ALA A 160 -1.63 0.63 34.68
C ALA A 160 -3.15 0.71 34.96
N PRO A 161 -3.65 1.80 35.56
CA PRO A 161 -5.08 1.98 35.75
C PRO A 161 -5.77 2.23 34.40
N SER A 162 -6.56 1.27 33.93
CA SER A 162 -7.42 1.50 32.77
C SER A 162 -8.56 2.45 33.12
N VAL A 163 -8.79 3.45 32.27
CA VAL A 163 -9.98 4.31 32.35
C VAL A 163 -11.18 3.44 31.96
N LYS A 164 -11.91 2.95 32.97
CA LYS A 164 -13.16 2.21 32.75
C LYS A 164 -14.24 3.17 32.27
N ILE A 165 -14.35 3.36 30.96
CA ILE A 165 -15.54 3.95 30.35
C ILE A 165 -16.74 3.05 30.72
N PRO A 166 -17.78 3.58 31.40
CA PRO A 166 -18.90 2.76 31.82
C PRO A 166 -19.74 2.33 30.61
N ARG A 167 -19.70 1.05 30.24
CA ARG A 167 -20.60 0.40 29.26
C ARG A 167 -22.06 0.39 29.75
N ARG A 168 -22.70 1.56 29.86
CA ARG A 168 -24.13 1.75 30.14
C ARG A 168 -24.64 3.06 29.56
N THR A 169 -25.33 2.96 28.42
CA THR A 169 -26.62 3.61 28.01
C THR A 169 -26.67 3.38 26.49
N LEU A 170 -27.52 2.52 25.94
CA LEU A 170 -28.91 2.86 25.61
C LEU A 170 -29.76 1.58 25.42
N LEU A 171 -30.66 1.26 26.35
CA LEU A 171 -31.72 0.25 26.15
C LEU A 171 -32.83 0.44 27.20
N LYS A 172 -33.56 1.55 27.07
CA LYS A 172 -34.79 1.87 27.80
C LYS A 172 -35.75 2.57 26.85
N GLY A 173 -36.76 1.86 26.37
CA GLY A 173 -37.65 2.47 25.37
C GLY A 173 -38.77 1.64 24.76
N SER A 174 -39.34 0.62 25.43
CA SER A 174 -40.75 0.18 25.24
C SER A 174 -41.06 -1.14 25.96
N LEU A 175 -41.79 -1.09 27.09
CA LEU A 175 -42.49 -2.27 27.62
C LEU A 175 -43.68 -1.88 28.52
N ALA A 176 -44.87 -1.81 27.93
CA ALA A 176 -46.23 -1.84 28.51
C ALA A 176 -47.20 -1.31 27.42
N ALA A 177 -48.37 -1.86 27.11
CA ALA A 177 -49.11 -3.05 27.55
C ALA A 177 -49.84 -3.64 26.28
N ALA A 178 -50.67 -4.68 26.27
CA ALA A 178 -51.43 -5.36 27.32
C ALA A 178 -51.74 -6.84 26.96
N VAL A 179 -52.56 -7.49 27.80
CA VAL A 179 -52.74 -8.94 27.94
C VAL A 179 -53.87 -9.53 27.07
N GLY A 180 -53.60 -10.69 26.45
CA GLY A 180 -54.52 -11.85 26.49
C GLY A 180 -55.20 -12.28 25.18
N TYR A 181 -54.95 -13.53 24.75
CA TYR A 181 -56.01 -14.56 24.61
C TYR A 181 -55.44 -15.99 24.37
N LEU A 182 -56.12 -16.97 24.99
CA LEU A 182 -56.24 -18.41 24.71
C LEU A 182 -55.03 -19.32 24.36
N THR A 183 -54.84 -20.28 25.28
CA THR A 183 -54.57 -21.72 25.08
C THR A 183 -54.49 -22.26 23.64
N GLY A 184 -53.30 -22.75 23.27
CA GLY A 184 -53.07 -23.69 22.16
C GLY A 184 -51.84 -24.55 22.49
N ALA A 185 -51.85 -25.83 22.11
CA ALA A 185 -50.78 -26.77 22.49
C ALA A 185 -49.42 -26.35 21.92
N ALA A 186 -48.42 -26.19 22.79
CA ALA A 186 -47.05 -25.91 22.39
C ALA A 186 -46.40 -27.16 21.79
N ALA A 187 -46.50 -27.32 20.46
CA ALA A 187 -45.51 -28.11 19.74
C ALA A 187 -44.13 -27.47 19.95
N PRO A 188 -43.05 -28.25 20.17
CA PRO A 188 -41.72 -27.68 20.21
C PRO A 188 -41.38 -27.17 18.80
N ILE A 189 -41.49 -25.85 18.61
CA ILE A 189 -40.86 -25.19 17.48
C ILE A 189 -39.37 -25.47 17.65
N ALA A 190 -38.84 -26.37 16.83
CA ALA A 190 -37.41 -26.61 16.79
C ALA A 190 -36.76 -25.28 16.46
N SER A 191 -36.06 -24.69 17.43
CA SER A 191 -35.21 -23.55 17.14
C SER A 191 -34.15 -24.07 16.18
N SER A 192 -34.25 -23.67 14.92
CA SER A 192 -33.13 -23.75 14.00
C SER A 192 -32.01 -22.97 14.67
N ARG A 193 -31.04 -23.67 15.27
CA ARG A 193 -29.80 -23.05 15.73
C ARG A 193 -29.25 -22.36 14.49
N ALA A 194 -29.28 -21.03 14.49
CA ALA A 194 -28.67 -20.26 13.43
C ALA A 194 -27.22 -20.73 13.31
N THR A 195 -26.83 -21.14 12.10
CA THR A 195 -25.45 -21.54 11.85
C THR A 195 -24.55 -20.37 12.24
N PRO A 196 -23.54 -20.56 13.10
CA PRO A 196 -22.64 -19.47 13.48
C PRO A 196 -22.01 -18.87 12.22
N LEU A 197 -21.94 -17.53 12.14
CA LEU A 197 -21.36 -16.81 11.00
C LEU A 197 -19.90 -17.23 10.72
N VAL A 198 -19.20 -17.61 11.78
CA VAL A 198 -17.86 -18.20 11.78
C VAL A 198 -17.96 -19.62 12.34
N GLY A 199 -17.67 -20.63 11.51
CA GLY A 199 -18.05 -22.03 11.73
C GLY A 199 -16.90 -23.05 11.67
N PHE A 200 -15.66 -22.58 11.58
CA PHE A 200 -14.45 -23.41 11.55
C PHE A 200 -13.75 -23.58 12.91
N THR A 201 -12.84 -24.53 13.00
CA THR A 201 -12.03 -24.80 14.21
C THR A 201 -10.82 -23.85 14.25
N PRO A 202 -10.70 -22.92 15.22
CA PRO A 202 -9.61 -21.94 15.21
C PRO A 202 -8.23 -22.58 15.39
N VAL A 203 -7.22 -22.05 14.69
CA VAL A 203 -5.82 -22.46 14.87
C VAL A 203 -5.38 -22.10 16.30
N PRO A 204 -4.94 -23.07 17.14
CA PRO A 204 -4.55 -22.80 18.52
C PRO A 204 -3.37 -21.84 18.62
N ARG A 205 -3.38 -20.92 19.60
CA ARG A 205 -2.30 -19.91 19.77
C ARG A 205 -0.92 -20.54 19.91
N THR A 206 -0.86 -21.73 20.49
CA THR A 206 0.38 -22.45 20.80
C THR A 206 0.88 -23.37 19.69
N ALA A 207 0.12 -23.58 18.61
CA ALA A 207 0.40 -24.63 17.62
C ALA A 207 1.62 -24.36 16.71
N SER A 208 1.95 -23.10 16.45
CA SER A 208 3.03 -22.76 15.50
C SER A 208 4.43 -22.99 16.07
N ASP A 209 5.27 -23.64 15.26
CA ASP A 209 6.72 -23.79 15.41
C ASP A 209 7.51 -22.58 14.85
N GLY A 210 6.81 -21.64 14.21
CA GLY A 210 7.38 -20.46 13.57
C GLY A 210 8.03 -20.73 12.20
N ARG A 211 7.96 -21.95 11.65
CA ARG A 211 8.55 -22.28 10.34
C ARG A 211 7.53 -22.78 9.34
N THR A 212 6.48 -23.42 9.83
CA THR A 212 5.39 -23.96 9.04
C THR A 212 4.17 -23.02 9.10
N LEU A 213 3.62 -22.66 7.94
CA LEU A 213 2.35 -21.96 7.85
C LEU A 213 1.20 -22.89 8.30
N LEU A 214 0.33 -22.40 9.18
CA LEU A 214 -0.81 -23.16 9.70
C LEU A 214 -2.13 -22.53 9.25
N VAL A 215 -3.13 -23.36 8.98
CA VAL A 215 -4.51 -22.95 8.66
C VAL A 215 -5.48 -23.86 9.43
N ALA A 216 -6.71 -23.39 9.67
CA ALA A 216 -7.77 -24.19 10.28
C ALA A 216 -8.07 -25.48 9.48
N ASP A 217 -8.39 -26.57 10.18
CA ASP A 217 -8.47 -27.93 9.61
C ASP A 217 -9.52 -28.08 8.49
N GLU A 218 -10.54 -27.23 8.46
CA GLU A 218 -11.58 -27.20 7.42
C GLU A 218 -11.09 -26.59 6.08
N TYR A 219 -9.88 -26.02 6.06
CA TYR A 219 -9.33 -25.29 4.92
C TYR A 219 -8.15 -26.00 4.25
N GLU A 220 -7.94 -25.65 2.99
CA GLU A 220 -6.77 -25.94 2.19
C GLU A 220 -6.14 -24.63 1.70
N VAL A 221 -4.82 -24.64 1.49
CA VAL A 221 -4.03 -23.48 1.10
C VAL A 221 -3.11 -23.87 -0.05
N GLN A 222 -3.09 -23.05 -1.09
CA GLN A 222 -2.13 -23.11 -2.17
C GLN A 222 -1.24 -21.86 -2.16
N SER A 223 0.08 -22.02 -2.00
CA SER A 223 1.03 -20.93 -2.25
C SER A 223 1.26 -20.75 -3.75
N PHE A 224 1.10 -19.53 -4.27
CA PHE A 224 1.31 -19.19 -5.68
C PHE A 224 1.73 -17.71 -5.85
N LEU A 225 2.19 -17.31 -7.04
CA LEU A 225 2.74 -15.97 -7.30
C LEU A 225 3.91 -15.52 -6.39
N PRO A 226 4.94 -16.33 -6.09
CA PRO A 226 6.06 -15.87 -5.27
C PRO A 226 6.86 -14.75 -5.95
N TRP A 227 7.43 -13.81 -5.16
CA TRP A 227 8.33 -12.74 -5.62
C TRP A 227 9.33 -13.29 -6.64
N GLY A 228 9.44 -12.67 -7.82
CA GLY A 228 10.34 -13.14 -8.86
C GLY A 228 9.72 -14.12 -9.86
N GLN A 229 8.45 -14.52 -9.73
CA GLN A 229 7.75 -15.27 -10.77
C GLN A 229 7.73 -14.44 -12.08
N PRO A 230 8.12 -15.00 -13.24
CA PRO A 230 8.07 -14.28 -14.51
C PRO A 230 6.62 -13.96 -14.92
N LEU A 231 6.40 -12.82 -15.57
CA LEU A 231 5.08 -12.44 -16.10
C LEU A 231 4.77 -13.13 -17.46
N GLU A 232 5.79 -13.33 -18.28
CA GLU A 232 5.66 -13.93 -19.62
C GLU A 232 6.27 -15.35 -19.68
N SER A 233 5.83 -16.18 -20.65
CA SER A 233 6.35 -17.54 -20.83
C SER A 233 7.83 -17.60 -21.22
N ASP A 234 8.35 -16.54 -21.84
CA ASP A 234 9.77 -16.35 -22.15
C ASP A 234 10.49 -15.42 -21.15
N GLY A 235 9.82 -15.12 -20.04
CA GLY A 235 10.33 -14.28 -18.97
C GLY A 235 11.53 -14.92 -18.25
N PRO A 236 12.36 -14.08 -17.61
CA PRO A 236 13.59 -14.56 -16.98
C PRO A 236 13.26 -15.34 -15.70
N ASP A 237 13.73 -16.58 -15.59
CA ASP A 237 13.65 -17.37 -14.35
C ASP A 237 14.18 -16.59 -13.13
N PHE A 238 13.55 -16.78 -11.97
CA PHE A 238 14.06 -16.20 -10.73
C PHE A 238 15.46 -16.70 -10.40
N ARG A 239 16.37 -15.75 -10.15
CA ARG A 239 17.73 -16.00 -9.66
C ARG A 239 18.04 -14.94 -8.62
N TRP A 240 18.60 -15.36 -7.49
CA TRP A 240 18.93 -14.45 -6.40
C TRP A 240 20.44 -14.09 -6.39
N PRO A 241 20.80 -12.80 -6.20
CA PRO A 241 19.92 -11.62 -6.34
C PRO A 241 19.56 -11.38 -7.82
N PRO A 242 18.35 -10.88 -8.13
CA PRO A 242 17.94 -10.60 -9.51
C PRO A 242 18.67 -9.40 -10.10
N THR A 243 18.76 -9.36 -11.44
CA THR A 243 19.18 -8.15 -12.16
C THR A 243 18.02 -7.17 -12.29
N GLY A 244 18.31 -5.87 -12.48
CA GLY A 244 17.26 -4.87 -12.69
C GLY A 244 16.41 -5.15 -13.93
N GLU A 245 17.02 -5.70 -15.00
CA GLU A 245 16.31 -6.15 -16.20
C GLU A 245 15.36 -7.32 -15.90
N ALA A 246 15.81 -8.32 -15.14
CA ALA A 246 14.97 -9.47 -14.79
C ALA A 246 13.81 -9.07 -13.88
N GLN A 247 14.09 -8.27 -12.84
CA GLN A 247 13.11 -7.84 -11.87
C GLN A 247 11.99 -6.97 -12.47
N ALA A 248 12.25 -6.25 -13.56
CA ALA A 248 11.23 -5.48 -14.29
C ALA A 248 10.18 -6.37 -14.98
N ARG A 249 10.50 -7.65 -15.25
CA ARG A 249 9.64 -8.65 -15.92
C ARG A 249 9.14 -9.75 -14.98
N GLN A 250 9.28 -9.54 -13.67
CA GLN A 250 8.90 -10.50 -12.64
C GLN A 250 7.95 -9.84 -11.64
N VAL A 251 7.12 -10.64 -10.97
CA VAL A 251 6.35 -10.22 -9.79
C VAL A 251 7.31 -9.54 -8.79
N GLY A 252 6.87 -8.43 -8.20
CA GLY A 252 7.67 -7.64 -7.26
C GLY A 252 7.83 -8.30 -5.88
N ILE A 253 8.41 -7.56 -4.94
CA ILE A 253 8.68 -7.97 -3.55
C ILE A 253 7.85 -7.13 -2.57
N GLY A 254 7.57 -7.63 -1.37
CA GLY A 254 6.71 -6.94 -0.40
C GLY A 254 5.25 -7.07 -0.79
N HIS A 255 4.75 -8.29 -0.94
CA HIS A 255 3.38 -8.56 -1.39
C HIS A 255 2.35 -8.04 -0.40
N ASP A 256 1.71 -6.93 -0.72
CA ASP A 256 0.83 -6.20 0.21
C ASP A 256 -0.60 -6.06 -0.37
N GLY A 257 -1.19 -4.86 -0.35
CA GLY A 257 -2.55 -4.59 -0.81
C GLY A 257 -2.85 -5.20 -2.17
N MET A 258 -4.05 -5.77 -2.32
CA MET A 258 -4.47 -6.39 -3.58
C MET A 258 -5.97 -6.36 -3.82
N THR A 259 -6.37 -6.54 -5.07
CA THR A 259 -7.79 -6.62 -5.47
C THR A 259 -7.95 -7.55 -6.65
N PHE A 260 -8.96 -8.43 -6.56
CA PHE A 260 -9.36 -9.33 -7.64
C PHE A 260 -10.50 -8.71 -8.47
N PHE A 261 -10.30 -8.64 -9.79
CA PHE A 261 -11.24 -8.12 -10.77
C PHE A 261 -11.69 -9.28 -11.68
N PRO A 262 -12.90 -9.84 -11.51
CA PRO A 262 -13.34 -10.99 -12.29
C PRO A 262 -13.42 -10.69 -13.79
N LEU A 263 -12.98 -11.66 -14.59
CA LEU A 263 -13.16 -11.73 -16.04
C LEU A 263 -14.20 -12.81 -16.42
N SER A 264 -14.41 -13.82 -15.57
CA SER A 264 -15.49 -14.81 -15.70
C SER A 264 -16.61 -14.62 -14.68
N SER A 265 -17.83 -15.03 -15.03
CA SER A 265 -19.03 -14.93 -14.18
C SER A 265 -19.04 -15.91 -13.01
N ASP A 266 -18.24 -16.98 -13.07
CA ASP A 266 -18.06 -17.97 -12.00
C ASP A 266 -16.95 -17.58 -11.02
N GLY A 267 -16.31 -16.43 -11.21
CA GLY A 267 -15.24 -15.93 -10.34
C GLY A 267 -13.90 -16.66 -10.47
N ARG A 268 -13.78 -17.69 -11.31
CA ARG A 268 -12.59 -18.56 -11.44
C ARG A 268 -11.50 -18.04 -12.38
N HIS A 269 -11.71 -16.88 -13.01
CA HIS A 269 -10.75 -16.24 -13.91
C HIS A 269 -10.87 -14.72 -13.76
N GLY A 270 -9.76 -14.03 -13.57
CA GLY A 270 -9.75 -12.59 -13.31
C GLY A 270 -8.36 -11.96 -13.37
N LEU A 271 -8.32 -10.66 -13.07
CA LEU A 271 -7.08 -9.91 -12.88
C LEU A 271 -6.84 -9.68 -11.39
N LEU A 272 -5.65 -9.99 -10.89
CA LEU A 272 -5.19 -9.59 -9.57
C LEU A 272 -4.27 -8.37 -9.74
N ALA A 273 -4.68 -7.22 -9.20
CA ALA A 273 -3.76 -6.13 -8.95
C ALA A 273 -3.15 -6.33 -7.56
N LEU A 274 -1.82 -6.35 -7.46
CA LEU A 274 -1.06 -6.71 -6.25
C LEU A 274 0.07 -5.70 -6.04
N ASN A 275 0.17 -5.14 -4.85
CA ASN A 275 1.20 -4.19 -4.46
C ASN A 275 2.52 -4.87 -4.06
N HIS A 276 3.58 -4.07 -4.10
CA HIS A 276 4.97 -4.43 -3.81
C HIS A 276 5.63 -3.32 -2.97
N GLU A 277 5.55 -3.49 -1.65
CA GLU A 277 5.74 -2.46 -0.62
C GLU A 277 7.18 -2.39 -0.10
N PHE A 278 7.70 -3.49 0.44
CA PHE A 278 8.94 -3.55 1.21
C PHE A 278 9.93 -4.61 0.69
N GLY A 279 11.23 -4.34 0.82
CA GLY A 279 12.27 -5.31 0.51
C GLY A 279 13.67 -4.79 0.83
N ILE A 280 14.24 -5.23 1.96
CA ILE A 280 15.55 -4.76 2.40
C ILE A 280 16.67 -5.06 1.40
N ASN A 281 17.65 -4.17 1.30
CA ASN A 281 18.79 -4.33 0.37
C ASN A 281 19.49 -5.71 0.44
N PRO A 282 19.80 -6.30 1.62
CA PRO A 282 20.39 -7.64 1.68
C PRO A 282 19.55 -8.72 1.00
N HIS A 283 18.22 -8.61 1.04
CA HIS A 283 17.27 -9.55 0.45
C HIS A 283 17.06 -9.28 -1.05
N VAL A 284 16.92 -8.02 -1.48
CA VAL A 284 16.66 -7.68 -2.89
C VAL A 284 17.91 -7.68 -3.76
N ILE A 285 19.03 -7.13 -3.26
CA ILE A 285 20.26 -6.90 -4.07
C ILE A 285 21.49 -7.69 -3.59
N GLY A 286 21.36 -8.51 -2.53
CA GLY A 286 22.43 -9.34 -1.99
C GLY A 286 23.53 -8.58 -1.23
N SER A 287 23.35 -7.27 -0.96
CA SER A 287 24.32 -6.42 -0.27
C SER A 287 23.63 -5.45 0.70
N ARG A 288 24.37 -4.92 1.68
CA ARG A 288 23.81 -3.97 2.68
C ARG A 288 23.32 -2.64 2.07
N GLY A 289 23.85 -2.28 0.92
CA GLY A 289 23.48 -1.10 0.15
C GLY A 289 23.94 -1.23 -1.31
N PRO A 290 23.42 -0.40 -2.21
CA PRO A 290 23.83 -0.39 -3.61
C PRO A 290 25.27 0.10 -3.76
N SER A 291 25.93 -0.36 -4.82
CA SER A 291 27.28 0.05 -5.23
C SER A 291 27.31 0.74 -6.61
N ASN A 292 26.18 0.74 -7.30
CA ASN A 292 25.99 1.27 -8.65
C ASN A 292 24.49 1.53 -8.92
N LEU A 293 24.19 2.17 -10.05
CA LEU A 293 22.82 2.46 -10.47
C LEU A 293 22.02 1.18 -10.80
N ASP A 294 22.64 0.12 -11.32
CA ASP A 294 21.92 -1.11 -11.69
C ASP A 294 21.34 -1.83 -10.47
N GLN A 295 22.05 -1.84 -9.34
CA GLN A 295 21.50 -2.31 -8.06
C GLN A 295 20.37 -1.42 -7.53
N VAL A 296 20.47 -0.09 -7.72
CA VAL A 296 19.33 0.81 -7.44
C VAL A 296 18.15 0.48 -8.35
N ARG A 297 18.37 0.18 -9.63
CA ARG A 297 17.32 -0.27 -10.56
C ARG A 297 16.72 -1.63 -10.19
N THR A 298 17.50 -2.61 -9.70
CA THR A 298 16.95 -3.85 -9.13
C THR A 298 15.99 -3.55 -7.98
N SER A 299 16.44 -2.78 -6.98
CA SER A 299 15.60 -2.37 -5.85
C SER A 299 14.35 -1.63 -6.32
N GLN A 300 14.51 -0.69 -7.25
CA GLN A 300 13.41 0.10 -7.80
C GLN A 300 12.41 -0.66 -8.68
N HIS A 301 12.83 -1.75 -9.32
CA HIS A 301 11.94 -2.60 -10.12
C HIS A 301 11.27 -3.68 -9.26
N ALA A 302 11.79 -3.95 -8.06
CA ALA A 302 11.16 -4.88 -7.13
C ALA A 302 9.87 -4.31 -6.50
N HIS A 303 9.83 -3.00 -6.26
CA HIS A 303 8.69 -2.28 -5.69
C HIS A 303 7.64 -1.88 -6.75
N GLY A 304 6.44 -1.46 -6.32
CA GLY A 304 5.38 -0.92 -7.17
C GLY A 304 4.10 -1.77 -7.15
N VAL A 305 3.59 -2.14 -8.33
CA VAL A 305 2.39 -2.97 -8.50
C VAL A 305 2.62 -4.01 -9.62
N SER A 306 2.05 -5.19 -9.47
CA SER A 306 1.81 -6.14 -10.56
C SER A 306 0.32 -6.16 -10.90
N VAL A 307 -0.04 -6.08 -12.18
CA VAL A 307 -1.33 -6.55 -12.67
C VAL A 307 -1.09 -7.92 -13.29
N LEU A 308 -1.85 -8.93 -12.88
CA LEU A 308 -1.64 -10.34 -13.22
C LEU A 308 -2.98 -10.96 -13.63
N GLU A 309 -3.06 -11.63 -14.78
CA GLU A 309 -4.23 -12.46 -15.10
C GLU A 309 -4.07 -13.83 -14.45
N ILE A 310 -5.04 -14.24 -13.63
CA ILE A 310 -5.00 -15.52 -12.90
C ILE A 310 -6.26 -16.34 -13.15
N ARG A 311 -6.12 -17.67 -13.16
CA ARG A 311 -7.23 -18.60 -13.38
C ARG A 311 -7.11 -19.84 -12.49
N GLU A 312 -8.24 -20.26 -11.93
CA GLU A 312 -8.38 -21.59 -11.34
C GLU A 312 -8.63 -22.65 -12.43
N THR A 313 -7.83 -23.71 -12.44
CA THR A 313 -8.05 -24.91 -13.25
C THR A 313 -7.92 -26.14 -12.36
N ASN A 314 -8.94 -27.01 -12.36
CA ASN A 314 -8.97 -28.26 -11.58
C ASN A 314 -8.65 -28.10 -10.08
N GLY A 315 -9.02 -26.97 -9.47
CA GLY A 315 -8.70 -26.70 -8.08
C GLY A 315 -7.31 -26.09 -7.83
N ALA A 316 -6.59 -25.61 -8.85
CA ALA A 316 -5.35 -24.85 -8.66
C ALA A 316 -5.43 -23.49 -9.35
N TRP A 317 -5.10 -22.42 -8.63
CA TRP A 317 -4.92 -21.07 -9.18
C TRP A 317 -3.53 -20.93 -9.79
N ASP A 318 -3.43 -20.41 -11.01
CA ASP A 318 -2.14 -20.13 -11.65
C ASP A 318 -2.21 -18.83 -12.47
N LEU A 319 -1.04 -18.30 -12.80
CA LEU A 319 -0.88 -17.19 -13.74
C LEU A 319 -1.29 -17.65 -15.14
N VAL A 320 -2.05 -16.82 -15.86
CA VAL A 320 -2.31 -17.03 -17.29
C VAL A 320 -1.08 -16.55 -18.06
N PRO A 321 -0.33 -17.46 -18.73
CA PRO A 321 0.88 -17.09 -19.46
C PRO A 321 0.58 -16.15 -20.64
N ASP A 322 1.53 -15.26 -20.92
CA ASP A 322 1.49 -14.32 -22.05
C ASP A 322 0.20 -13.47 -22.10
N SER A 323 -0.36 -13.17 -20.92
CA SER A 323 -1.56 -12.35 -20.78
C SER A 323 -1.34 -10.94 -21.35
N PRO A 324 -2.28 -10.41 -22.15
CA PRO A 324 -2.21 -9.02 -22.62
C PRO A 324 -2.44 -8.00 -21.50
N TYR A 325 -2.96 -8.42 -20.34
CA TYR A 325 -3.19 -7.55 -19.18
C TYR A 325 -2.00 -7.53 -18.21
N ALA A 326 -1.13 -8.54 -18.25
CA ALA A 326 -0.05 -8.68 -17.29
C ALA A 326 0.98 -7.56 -17.47
N ARG A 327 1.27 -6.82 -16.39
CA ARG A 327 2.28 -5.75 -16.40
C ARG A 327 2.86 -5.45 -15.03
N ARG A 328 4.11 -5.00 -15.03
CA ARG A 328 4.73 -4.33 -13.87
C ARG A 328 4.61 -2.82 -13.98
N ILE A 329 4.21 -2.21 -12.87
CA ILE A 329 4.27 -0.78 -12.61
C ILE A 329 5.30 -0.63 -11.50
N HIS A 330 6.34 0.17 -11.71
CA HIS A 330 7.50 0.26 -10.81
C HIS A 330 8.12 1.67 -10.86
N LEU A 331 9.20 1.95 -10.11
CA LEU A 331 9.72 3.33 -9.98
C LEU A 331 10.20 4.02 -11.26
N ASN A 332 10.37 3.26 -12.35
CA ASN A 332 10.73 3.78 -13.67
C ASN A 332 9.59 3.68 -14.70
N THR A 333 8.35 3.46 -14.26
CA THR A 333 7.14 3.57 -15.09
C THR A 333 6.67 5.03 -15.12
N GLU A 334 6.34 5.57 -16.29
CA GLU A 334 5.80 6.95 -16.37
C GLU A 334 4.38 6.98 -15.81
N VAL A 335 4.08 7.98 -14.98
CA VAL A 335 2.76 8.17 -14.35
C VAL A 335 2.27 9.60 -14.60
N ASP A 336 0.96 9.75 -14.77
CA ASP A 336 0.33 11.06 -14.86
C ASP A 336 -0.10 11.56 -13.47
N VAL A 337 -0.44 12.84 -13.35
CA VAL A 337 -0.92 13.47 -12.12
C VAL A 337 -2.19 14.25 -12.43
N SER A 338 -3.24 14.07 -11.63
CA SER A 338 -4.53 14.77 -11.78
C SER A 338 -5.07 15.27 -10.45
N GLY A 339 -6.14 16.07 -10.50
CA GLY A 339 -6.67 16.82 -9.36
C GLY A 339 -5.94 18.16 -9.12
N PRO A 340 -6.23 18.86 -8.01
CA PRO A 340 -5.88 20.28 -7.83
C PRO A 340 -4.38 20.61 -7.85
N ALA A 341 -3.49 19.68 -7.48
CA ALA A 341 -2.05 19.92 -7.50
C ALA A 341 -1.36 19.58 -8.84
N ALA A 342 -2.10 19.07 -9.83
CA ALA A 342 -1.56 18.73 -11.14
C ALA A 342 -0.97 19.95 -11.85
N GLY A 343 0.31 19.85 -12.26
CA GLY A 343 1.04 20.96 -12.88
C GLY A 343 1.47 22.09 -11.93
N HIS A 344 1.19 21.99 -10.62
CA HIS A 344 1.60 23.00 -9.65
C HIS A 344 3.12 23.07 -9.47
N ALA A 345 3.64 24.25 -9.11
CA ALA A 345 5.09 24.49 -9.00
C ALA A 345 5.76 23.58 -7.96
N LEU A 346 5.04 23.19 -6.90
CA LEU A 346 5.51 22.24 -5.88
C LEU A 346 5.75 20.81 -6.41
N LEU A 347 5.22 20.47 -7.59
CA LEU A 347 5.46 19.20 -8.30
C LEU A 347 6.35 19.38 -9.53
N ALA A 348 6.87 20.59 -9.78
CA ALA A 348 7.75 20.89 -10.91
C ALA A 348 9.22 20.80 -10.49
N ASN A 349 9.99 19.97 -11.20
CA ASN A 349 11.44 19.92 -11.07
C ASN A 349 12.12 20.80 -12.12
N ARG A 350 13.26 21.38 -11.76
CA ARG A 350 14.10 22.14 -12.71
C ARG A 350 14.72 21.24 -13.79
N ALA A 351 14.90 19.94 -13.52
CA ALA A 351 15.24 18.93 -14.53
C ALA A 351 14.17 18.81 -15.65
N ALA A 352 12.95 19.31 -15.42
CA ALA A 352 11.79 19.13 -16.30
C ALA A 352 11.49 17.66 -16.64
N ASN A 353 11.86 16.73 -15.76
CA ASN A 353 11.62 15.30 -15.95
C ASN A 353 10.13 14.96 -15.77
N PRO A 354 9.61 13.97 -16.53
CA PRO A 354 8.30 13.38 -16.27
C PRO A 354 8.22 12.84 -14.84
N VAL A 355 6.99 12.70 -14.35
CA VAL A 355 6.74 12.02 -13.08
C VAL A 355 6.87 10.51 -13.33
N MET A 356 7.72 9.85 -12.54
CA MET A 356 8.03 8.44 -12.73
C MET A 356 7.80 7.70 -11.41
N GLY A 357 6.98 6.65 -11.49
CA GLY A 357 6.86 5.63 -10.47
C GLY A 357 5.77 5.86 -9.43
N THR A 358 5.42 4.75 -8.80
CA THR A 358 4.72 4.71 -7.52
C THR A 358 5.49 3.81 -6.56
N LEU A 359 5.59 4.24 -5.29
CA LEU A 359 6.64 3.84 -4.36
C LEU A 359 6.06 3.35 -3.04
N ASN A 360 6.57 2.20 -2.58
CA ASN A 360 6.26 1.68 -1.25
C ASN A 360 4.75 1.61 -1.07
N ASN A 361 4.21 0.77 -1.93
CA ASN A 361 2.81 0.64 -2.23
C ASN A 361 2.21 -0.28 -1.17
N CYS A 362 1.53 0.28 -0.16
CA CYS A 362 1.07 -0.49 0.99
C CYS A 362 -0.26 -1.21 0.70
N ALA A 363 -1.36 -0.78 1.30
CA ALA A 363 -2.68 -1.33 1.06
C ALA A 363 -3.31 -0.78 -0.22
N ASN A 364 -4.62 -1.00 -0.37
CA ASN A 364 -5.32 -0.78 -1.62
C ASN A 364 -6.71 -0.15 -1.48
N GLY A 365 -7.34 0.06 -2.62
CA GLY A 365 -8.76 0.37 -2.76
C GLY A 365 -9.31 -0.19 -4.07
N GLN A 366 -10.60 -0.53 -4.09
CA GLN A 366 -11.32 -0.92 -5.30
C GLN A 366 -12.40 0.12 -5.59
N THR A 367 -12.42 0.68 -6.80
CA THR A 367 -13.48 1.62 -7.18
C THR A 367 -14.69 0.92 -7.79
N PRO A 368 -15.91 1.43 -7.61
CA PRO A 368 -17.11 0.88 -8.26
C PRO A 368 -17.14 1.10 -9.79
N TRP A 369 -16.21 1.89 -10.35
CA TRP A 369 -15.98 2.01 -11.80
C TRP A 369 -14.88 1.06 -12.32
N GLY A 370 -14.38 0.15 -11.49
CA GLY A 370 -13.55 -0.99 -11.91
C GLY A 370 -12.05 -0.72 -12.01
N THR A 371 -11.57 0.33 -11.37
CA THR A 371 -10.13 0.65 -11.22
C THR A 371 -9.61 0.24 -9.85
N TYR A 372 -8.29 0.14 -9.76
CA TYR A 372 -7.53 -0.18 -8.57
C TYR A 372 -6.88 1.09 -8.01
N LEU A 373 -6.89 1.26 -6.69
CA LEU A 373 -6.14 2.29 -5.99
C LEU A 373 -4.98 1.63 -5.24
N THR A 374 -3.77 2.13 -5.46
CA THR A 374 -2.58 1.78 -4.69
C THR A 374 -2.09 3.01 -3.93
N CYS A 375 -1.49 2.80 -2.76
CA CYS A 375 -1.27 3.86 -1.77
C CYS A 375 0.21 3.98 -1.41
N GLU A 376 0.77 5.19 -1.51
CA GLU A 376 2.19 5.44 -1.23
C GLU A 376 2.38 5.84 0.24
N GLU A 377 3.06 4.99 1.01
CA GLU A 377 3.06 5.03 2.47
C GLU A 377 4.40 5.59 3.00
N ASN A 378 5.35 4.76 3.42
CA ASN A 378 6.70 5.09 3.90
C ASN A 378 7.67 5.64 2.80
N PHE A 379 7.16 6.35 1.79
CA PHE A 379 7.92 6.94 0.67
C PHE A 379 9.15 7.76 1.10
N ASN A 380 9.11 8.39 2.30
CA ASN A 380 10.18 9.23 2.82
C ASN A 380 11.48 8.46 3.08
N LEU A 381 11.42 7.13 3.26
CA LEU A 381 12.59 6.28 3.54
C LEU A 381 13.55 6.16 2.34
N TYR A 382 13.05 6.36 1.11
CA TYR A 382 13.82 6.13 -0.11
C TYR A 382 14.64 7.35 -0.56
N PHE A 383 14.34 8.50 0.04
CA PHE A 383 15.08 9.74 -0.14
C PHE A 383 16.25 9.86 0.86
N GLY A 384 17.27 10.63 0.50
CA GLY A 384 18.38 11.02 1.37
C GLY A 384 19.19 12.12 0.69
N SER A 385 20.41 12.41 1.11
CA SER A 385 21.28 13.31 0.35
C SER A 385 22.76 12.97 0.47
N ARG A 386 23.49 13.21 -0.63
CA ARG A 386 24.96 13.11 -0.67
C ARG A 386 25.64 14.38 -0.12
N ASP A 387 24.94 15.51 -0.19
CA ASP A 387 25.42 16.83 0.19
C ASP A 387 24.67 17.35 1.44
N ARG A 388 24.91 18.61 1.81
CA ARG A 388 24.14 19.26 2.88
C ARG A 388 22.71 19.52 2.42
N PHE A 389 21.77 18.82 3.03
CA PHE A 389 20.33 19.11 2.97
C PHE A 389 19.81 19.46 4.37
N ASP A 390 19.33 20.70 4.54
CA ASP A 390 18.65 21.16 5.75
C ASP A 390 17.13 21.15 5.47
N PRO A 391 16.33 20.22 6.04
CA PRO A 391 14.90 20.16 5.75
C PRO A 391 14.14 21.35 6.36
N SER A 392 13.28 21.97 5.56
CA SER A 392 12.28 22.93 6.05
C SER A 392 11.30 22.27 7.03
N GLU A 393 10.60 23.04 7.86
CA GLU A 393 9.57 22.53 8.78
C GLU A 393 8.52 21.67 8.06
N ARG A 394 8.10 22.13 6.86
CA ARG A 394 7.18 21.37 5.98
C ARG A 394 7.76 20.02 5.56
N GLN A 395 9.05 19.93 5.24
CA GLN A 395 9.73 18.65 4.93
C GLN A 395 9.95 17.77 6.18
N GLN A 396 10.24 18.37 7.34
CA GLN A 396 10.40 17.66 8.61
C GLN A 396 9.09 16.98 9.04
N ARG A 397 7.92 17.58 8.80
CA ARG A 397 6.61 16.96 9.07
C ARG A 397 6.36 15.66 8.30
N TYR A 398 7.03 15.49 7.16
CA TYR A 398 6.99 14.26 6.35
C TYR A 398 8.22 13.36 6.60
N ASN A 399 8.97 13.59 7.68
CA ASN A 399 10.16 12.84 8.08
C ASN A 399 11.22 12.70 6.96
N LEU A 400 11.36 13.71 6.10
CA LEU A 400 12.46 13.79 5.13
C LEU A 400 13.75 14.21 5.86
N HIS A 401 14.80 13.41 5.71
CA HIS A 401 16.02 13.55 6.52
C HIS A 401 17.28 13.26 5.67
N PRO A 402 18.36 14.07 5.78
CA PRO A 402 19.53 13.98 4.90
C PRO A 402 20.25 12.63 4.91
N LYS A 403 20.26 11.91 6.05
CA LYS A 403 20.88 10.58 6.13
C LYS A 403 20.16 9.51 5.30
N GLY A 404 18.90 9.74 4.91
CA GLY A 404 18.01 8.75 4.34
C GLY A 404 17.86 7.48 5.19
N SER A 405 17.45 6.39 4.54
CA SER A 405 17.41 5.05 5.14
C SER A 405 18.45 4.10 4.51
N HIS A 406 18.35 2.81 4.84
CA HIS A 406 19.21 1.76 4.33
C HIS A 406 19.13 1.54 2.80
N TYR A 407 18.08 2.02 2.11
CA TYR A 407 17.90 1.88 0.66
C TYR A 407 19.03 2.54 -0.16
N GLY A 408 19.50 3.73 0.25
CA GLY A 408 20.69 4.37 -0.33
C GLY A 408 20.57 4.86 -1.79
N TRP A 409 19.37 4.93 -2.38
CA TRP A 409 19.19 5.24 -3.81
C TRP A 409 19.77 6.61 -4.22
N HIS A 410 19.67 7.61 -3.36
CA HIS A 410 20.23 8.96 -3.53
C HIS A 410 21.74 9.00 -3.85
N ALA A 411 22.48 7.93 -3.54
CA ALA A 411 23.90 7.83 -3.88
C ALA A 411 24.15 7.67 -5.39
N PHE A 412 23.18 7.11 -6.14
CA PHE A 412 23.34 6.74 -7.56
C PHE A 412 22.21 7.24 -8.48
N ASP A 413 21.01 7.52 -7.96
CA ASP A 413 19.90 8.12 -8.70
C ASP A 413 19.60 9.54 -8.13
N PRO A 414 19.91 10.63 -8.87
CA PRO A 414 19.75 11.99 -8.38
C PRO A 414 18.29 12.41 -8.16
N ARG A 415 17.30 11.64 -8.66
CA ARG A 415 15.87 11.83 -8.32
C ARG A 415 15.62 11.76 -6.82
N PHE A 416 16.38 10.92 -6.11
CA PHE A 416 16.17 10.63 -4.69
C PHE A 416 17.11 11.42 -3.76
N ASP A 417 17.99 12.26 -4.34
CA ASP A 417 18.90 13.14 -3.61
C ASP A 417 18.23 14.48 -3.29
N LEU A 418 17.79 14.64 -2.04
CA LEU A 418 17.10 15.83 -1.50
C LEU A 418 17.94 17.11 -1.61
N GLY A 419 19.27 17.00 -1.70
CA GLY A 419 20.18 18.13 -1.92
C GLY A 419 20.33 18.52 -3.40
N HIS A 420 19.84 17.70 -4.33
CA HIS A 420 20.02 17.92 -5.76
C HIS A 420 19.05 18.97 -6.30
N ALA A 421 19.53 20.19 -6.54
CA ALA A 421 18.71 21.35 -6.92
C ALA A 421 17.79 21.10 -8.14
N ASP A 422 18.17 20.26 -9.10
CA ASP A 422 17.32 19.97 -10.26
C ASP A 422 16.12 19.03 -9.94
N TYR A 423 16.15 18.30 -8.81
CA TYR A 423 15.13 17.35 -8.35
C TYR A 423 14.53 17.72 -6.98
N ALA A 424 14.69 18.98 -6.54
CA ALA A 424 14.30 19.43 -5.19
C ALA A 424 12.83 19.15 -4.80
N ASN A 425 11.93 19.05 -5.78
CA ASN A 425 10.51 18.78 -5.61
C ASN A 425 10.12 17.30 -5.85
N GLU A 426 11.06 16.41 -6.15
CA GLU A 426 10.74 15.00 -6.46
C GLU A 426 10.09 14.28 -5.27
N SER A 427 10.47 14.62 -4.03
CA SER A 427 9.81 14.09 -2.82
C SER A 427 8.35 14.52 -2.65
N ASN A 428 7.91 15.61 -3.28
CA ASN A 428 6.49 16.03 -3.31
C ASN A 428 5.67 15.22 -4.33
N ARG A 429 6.33 14.53 -5.27
CA ARG A 429 5.69 13.67 -6.27
C ARG A 429 5.35 12.28 -5.74
N PHE A 430 5.62 12.00 -4.46
CA PHE A 430 5.26 10.77 -3.75
C PHE A 430 4.47 11.06 -2.47
N GLY A 431 3.78 10.04 -1.97
CA GLY A 431 2.83 10.13 -0.85
C GLY A 431 1.40 10.36 -1.31
N TRP A 432 1.01 9.79 -2.45
CA TRP A 432 -0.31 9.95 -3.06
C TRP A 432 -0.99 8.60 -3.24
N VAL A 433 -2.33 8.59 -3.24
CA VAL A 433 -3.09 7.50 -3.86
C VAL A 433 -2.93 7.56 -5.37
N VAL A 434 -2.66 6.41 -5.99
CA VAL A 434 -2.46 6.26 -7.44
C VAL A 434 -3.52 5.31 -8.01
N GLU A 435 -4.27 5.80 -8.98
CA GLU A 435 -5.30 5.02 -9.68
C GLU A 435 -4.72 4.28 -10.89
N ILE A 436 -5.05 3.01 -11.02
CA ILE A 436 -4.63 2.09 -12.07
C ILE A 436 -5.87 1.42 -12.66
N ASP A 437 -6.05 1.49 -13.98
CA ASP A 437 -6.98 0.58 -14.67
C ASP A 437 -6.27 -0.77 -14.90
N PRO A 438 -6.73 -1.87 -14.30
CA PRO A 438 -6.13 -3.19 -14.51
C PRO A 438 -6.46 -3.76 -15.91
N LYS A 439 -7.53 -3.30 -16.56
CA LYS A 439 -7.99 -3.77 -17.88
C LYS A 439 -7.38 -2.97 -19.05
N ALA A 440 -6.73 -1.84 -18.77
CA ALA A 440 -6.03 -1.03 -19.76
C ALA A 440 -4.49 -1.09 -19.58
N PRO A 441 -3.80 -2.11 -20.13
CA PRO A 441 -2.36 -2.35 -19.91
C PRO A 441 -1.45 -1.22 -20.42
N ASP A 442 -1.89 -0.46 -21.43
CA ASP A 442 -1.16 0.70 -21.98
C ASP A 442 -1.47 2.02 -21.24
N ALA A 443 -2.49 2.06 -20.37
CA ALA A 443 -2.87 3.28 -19.67
C ALA A 443 -1.90 3.59 -18.53
N LYS A 444 -1.37 4.81 -18.47
CA LYS A 444 -0.53 5.26 -17.36
C LYS A 444 -1.33 5.26 -16.04
N PRO A 445 -0.71 4.87 -14.92
CA PRO A 445 -1.23 5.16 -13.59
C PRO A 445 -1.36 6.67 -13.35
N VAL A 446 -2.34 7.10 -12.53
CA VAL A 446 -2.61 8.51 -12.29
C VAL A 446 -2.60 8.82 -10.79
N LYS A 447 -1.72 9.72 -10.34
CA LYS A 447 -1.71 10.19 -8.94
C LYS A 447 -2.90 11.13 -8.70
N ARG A 448 -3.76 10.82 -7.72
CA ARG A 448 -5.02 11.52 -7.42
C ARG A 448 -4.84 12.55 -6.31
N THR A 449 -4.48 13.77 -6.70
CA THR A 449 -4.03 14.77 -5.72
C THR A 449 -5.14 15.34 -4.83
N ALA A 450 -6.42 15.20 -5.19
CA ALA A 450 -7.54 15.65 -4.35
C ALA A 450 -7.69 14.84 -3.05
N LEU A 451 -7.11 13.64 -2.98
CA LEU A 451 -7.09 12.79 -1.77
C LEU A 451 -6.00 13.22 -0.77
N GLY A 452 -5.20 14.24 -1.12
CA GLY A 452 -4.14 14.79 -0.27
C GLY A 452 -2.85 13.99 -0.27
N ARG A 453 -1.79 14.59 0.27
CA ARG A 453 -0.46 13.98 0.35
C ARG A 453 -0.06 13.66 1.77
N PHE A 454 0.16 12.39 2.06
CA PHE A 454 0.60 11.84 3.34
C PHE A 454 1.06 10.39 3.16
N LYS A 455 1.21 9.61 4.23
CA LYS A 455 1.60 8.20 4.12
C LYS A 455 0.35 7.35 4.02
N HIS A 456 -0.18 7.22 2.82
CA HIS A 456 -1.46 6.55 2.64
C HIS A 456 -1.27 5.05 2.87
N GLU A 457 -1.95 4.51 3.88
CA GLU A 457 -2.03 3.07 4.05
C GLU A 457 -2.87 2.47 2.92
N GLY A 458 -4.18 2.74 2.95
CA GLY A 458 -5.20 2.20 2.08
C GLY A 458 -6.26 3.23 1.74
N ALA A 459 -7.06 2.94 0.71
CA ALA A 459 -8.02 3.88 0.12
C ALA A 459 -9.40 3.24 -0.03
N THR A 460 -10.09 3.05 1.08
CA THR A 460 -11.36 2.31 1.12
C THR A 460 -12.48 3.14 0.52
N VAL A 461 -12.89 2.78 -0.71
CA VAL A 461 -13.93 3.47 -1.47
C VAL A 461 -15.30 2.88 -1.15
N VAL A 462 -16.26 3.76 -0.87
CA VAL A 462 -17.69 3.40 -0.83
C VAL A 462 -18.50 4.37 -1.68
N GLU A 463 -19.66 3.90 -2.15
CA GLU A 463 -20.68 4.79 -2.69
C GLU A 463 -21.51 5.33 -1.53
N GLY A 464 -21.44 6.64 -1.31
CA GLY A 464 -22.34 7.35 -0.39
C GLY A 464 -23.53 7.98 -1.14
N ARG A 465 -24.32 8.76 -0.41
CA ARG A 465 -25.52 9.43 -0.92
C ARG A 465 -25.28 10.19 -2.24
N ASP A 466 -26.31 10.17 -3.09
CA ASP A 466 -26.33 10.74 -4.43
C ASP A 466 -25.23 10.15 -5.34
N SER A 467 -24.87 8.89 -5.05
CA SER A 467 -23.80 8.13 -5.70
C SER A 467 -22.43 8.81 -5.64
N ARG A 468 -22.16 9.65 -4.63
CA ARG A 468 -20.84 10.27 -4.46
C ARG A 468 -19.81 9.22 -4.04
N ALA A 469 -18.61 9.33 -4.59
CA ALA A 469 -17.49 8.51 -4.15
C ALA A 469 -16.99 9.06 -2.81
N VAL A 470 -16.97 8.21 -1.80
CA VAL A 470 -16.35 8.49 -0.49
C VAL A 470 -15.13 7.60 -0.37
N VAL A 471 -14.00 8.15 0.08
CA VAL A 471 -12.76 7.38 0.29
C VAL A 471 -12.25 7.63 1.71
N TYR A 472 -12.18 6.59 2.52
CA TYR A 472 -11.54 6.64 3.84
C TYR A 472 -10.06 6.28 3.72
N LEU A 473 -9.20 7.01 4.44
CA LEU A 473 -7.75 6.99 4.27
C LEU A 473 -7.07 7.02 5.64
N GLY A 474 -6.16 6.07 5.88
CA GLY A 474 -5.22 6.08 7.01
C GLY A 474 -3.94 6.80 6.64
N ASP A 475 -3.35 7.54 7.59
CA ASP A 475 -2.01 8.12 7.47
C ASP A 475 -1.07 7.44 8.46
N ASP A 476 -0.38 6.37 8.04
CA ASP A 476 0.41 5.57 8.97
C ASP A 476 1.65 6.32 9.46
N GLN A 477 1.44 6.97 10.60
CA GLN A 477 2.50 7.37 11.48
C GLN A 477 1.90 7.66 12.85
N ARG A 478 2.68 7.34 13.90
CA ARG A 478 2.34 7.72 15.27
C ARG A 478 2.06 9.22 15.37
N PHE A 479 0.88 9.57 15.85
CA PHE A 479 0.34 10.92 16.02
C PHE A 479 -0.07 11.67 14.74
N GLU A 480 -0.26 10.98 13.61
CA GLU A 480 -0.99 11.56 12.45
C GLU A 480 -2.47 11.12 12.49
N PHE A 481 -3.20 11.12 11.37
CA PHE A 481 -4.68 11.24 11.37
C PHE A 481 -5.42 10.22 10.50
N VAL A 482 -6.72 10.09 10.74
CA VAL A 482 -7.67 9.47 9.80
C VAL A 482 -8.27 10.56 8.92
N TYR A 483 -8.39 10.31 7.61
CA TYR A 483 -8.95 11.22 6.63
C TYR A 483 -10.13 10.61 5.88
N LYS A 484 -10.91 11.48 5.23
CA LYS A 484 -12.05 11.13 4.38
C LYS A 484 -12.10 12.08 3.19
N PHE A 485 -12.19 11.57 1.98
CA PHE A 485 -12.51 12.34 0.78
C PHE A 485 -13.97 12.11 0.38
N VAL A 486 -14.66 13.14 -0.12
CA VAL A 486 -16.00 13.04 -0.73
C VAL A 486 -16.00 13.77 -2.07
N SER A 487 -16.35 13.09 -3.16
CA SER A 487 -16.42 13.68 -4.50
C SER A 487 -17.48 14.79 -4.59
N ARG A 488 -17.28 15.78 -5.46
CA ARG A 488 -18.23 16.89 -5.64
C ARG A 488 -19.57 16.45 -6.24
N ILE A 489 -19.54 15.49 -7.16
CA ILE A 489 -20.71 14.92 -7.85
C ILE A 489 -20.70 13.40 -7.77
N GLY A 490 -21.81 12.77 -8.18
CA GLY A 490 -21.92 11.32 -8.23
C GLY A 490 -20.91 10.69 -9.20
N TRP A 491 -20.31 9.56 -8.81
CA TRP A 491 -19.24 8.94 -9.59
C TRP A 491 -19.70 8.52 -10.99
N ARG A 492 -20.95 8.06 -11.12
CA ARG A 492 -21.56 7.72 -12.42
C ARG A 492 -21.66 8.93 -13.36
N GLU A 493 -21.94 10.11 -12.81
CA GLU A 493 -22.01 11.37 -13.56
C GLU A 493 -20.61 11.81 -14.00
N ALA A 494 -19.63 11.79 -13.10
CA ALA A 494 -18.23 12.12 -13.40
C ALA A 494 -17.67 11.23 -14.53
N ILE A 495 -17.81 9.91 -14.40
CA ILE A 495 -17.34 8.95 -15.41
C ILE A 495 -18.06 9.14 -16.74
N ALA A 496 -19.38 9.40 -16.74
CA ALA A 496 -20.13 9.71 -17.96
C ALA A 496 -19.69 11.03 -18.63
N ALA A 497 -19.16 11.98 -17.86
CA ALA A 497 -18.55 13.22 -18.35
C ALA A 497 -17.06 13.05 -18.77
N GLY A 498 -16.47 11.85 -18.63
CA GLY A 498 -15.05 11.60 -18.91
C GLY A 498 -14.10 12.18 -17.85
N GLN A 499 -14.58 12.36 -16.62
CA GLN A 499 -13.84 12.90 -15.48
C GLN A 499 -13.65 11.81 -14.41
N SER A 500 -12.54 11.82 -13.67
CA SER A 500 -12.42 10.99 -12.47
C SER A 500 -13.15 11.67 -11.31
N PRO A 501 -14.01 10.97 -10.55
CA PRO A 501 -14.60 11.50 -9.31
C PRO A 501 -13.55 11.76 -8.21
N LEU A 502 -12.32 11.26 -8.37
CA LEU A 502 -11.20 11.44 -7.44
C LEU A 502 -10.35 12.69 -7.72
N ASP A 503 -10.73 13.52 -8.69
CA ASP A 503 -10.03 14.77 -9.03
C ASP A 503 -10.70 16.02 -8.46
N ASP A 504 -11.95 15.92 -7.97
CA ASP A 504 -12.81 17.05 -7.62
C ASP A 504 -13.78 16.69 -6.48
N GLY A 505 -13.62 17.34 -5.33
CA GLY A 505 -14.31 17.04 -4.08
C GLY A 505 -13.67 17.72 -2.88
N THR A 506 -14.01 17.27 -1.67
CA THR A 506 -13.49 17.81 -0.41
C THR A 506 -12.78 16.74 0.38
N LEU A 507 -11.55 17.02 0.82
CA LEU A 507 -10.81 16.23 1.79
C LEU A 507 -11.11 16.73 3.22
N TYR A 508 -11.29 15.80 4.14
CA TYR A 508 -11.56 16.04 5.55
C TYR A 508 -10.57 15.27 6.43
N ALA A 509 -10.26 15.81 7.60
CA ALA A 509 -9.53 15.11 8.67
C ALA A 509 -10.46 14.83 9.87
N ALA A 510 -10.28 13.70 10.54
CA ALA A 510 -11.15 13.30 11.66
C ALA A 510 -10.78 14.00 12.98
N ARG A 511 -11.80 14.45 13.70
CA ARG A 511 -11.72 14.69 15.15
C ARG A 511 -12.66 13.74 15.88
N PHE A 512 -12.11 13.01 16.85
CA PHE A 512 -12.83 12.09 17.73
C PHE A 512 -13.04 12.79 19.08
N ASP A 513 -14.30 13.09 19.42
CA ASP A 513 -14.68 13.76 20.67
C ASP A 513 -14.96 12.71 21.79
N GLU A 514 -14.74 13.08 23.05
CA GLU A 514 -14.71 12.13 24.18
C GLU A 514 -16.05 11.43 24.49
N ASP A 515 -17.16 11.93 23.95
CA ASP A 515 -18.51 11.40 24.16
C ASP A 515 -18.89 10.25 23.21
N GLY A 516 -17.97 9.82 22.35
CA GLY A 516 -18.23 8.82 21.30
C GLY A 516 -18.85 9.42 20.05
N THR A 517 -18.86 10.75 19.90
CA THR A 517 -19.14 11.42 18.62
C THR A 517 -17.85 11.93 17.97
N GLY A 518 -17.92 12.25 16.70
CA GLY A 518 -16.81 12.84 15.97
C GLY A 518 -17.26 13.70 14.80
N ILE A 519 -16.32 14.47 14.27
CA ILE A 519 -16.53 15.47 13.22
C ILE A 519 -15.47 15.32 12.14
N TRP A 520 -15.91 15.39 10.89
CA TRP A 520 -15.06 15.52 9.72
C TRP A 520 -14.77 17.00 9.45
N LEU A 521 -13.53 17.41 9.69
CA LEU A 521 -13.07 18.79 9.56
C LEU A 521 -12.58 19.04 8.11
N PRO A 522 -13.22 19.93 7.32
CA PRO A 522 -12.85 20.15 5.93
C PRO A 522 -11.50 20.85 5.81
N LEU A 523 -10.66 20.36 4.90
CA LEU A 523 -9.41 21.00 4.54
C LEU A 523 -9.64 21.91 3.32
N SER A 524 -10.14 23.12 3.56
CA SER A 524 -10.50 24.10 2.50
C SER A 524 -9.81 25.44 2.69
N MET A 525 -9.54 26.14 1.58
CA MET A 525 -9.10 27.54 1.56
C MET A 525 -10.20 28.53 2.02
N ASP A 526 -11.43 28.06 2.25
CA ASP A 526 -12.49 28.86 2.89
C ASP A 526 -12.28 29.01 4.42
N ASP A 527 -11.46 28.17 5.04
CA ASP A 527 -11.08 28.31 6.45
C ASP A 527 -10.00 29.41 6.59
N PRO A 528 -10.24 30.47 7.39
CA PRO A 528 -9.28 31.57 7.52
C PRO A 528 -7.91 31.17 8.08
N ALA A 529 -7.83 30.15 8.95
CA ALA A 529 -6.58 29.68 9.53
C ALA A 529 -5.76 28.84 8.54
N LEU A 530 -6.43 28.15 7.61
CA LEU A 530 -5.77 27.50 6.48
C LEU A 530 -5.35 28.52 5.41
N ALA A 531 -6.20 29.50 5.10
CA ALA A 531 -5.90 30.58 4.15
C ALA A 531 -4.74 31.51 4.59
N GLU A 532 -4.42 31.56 5.89
CA GLU A 532 -3.24 32.26 6.41
C GLU A 532 -1.93 31.44 6.23
N GLN A 533 -2.02 30.11 6.12
CA GLN A 533 -0.86 29.20 6.12
C GLN A 533 -0.49 28.62 4.76
N PHE A 534 -1.42 28.57 3.81
CA PHE A 534 -1.26 27.95 2.49
C PHE A 534 -1.54 28.96 1.38
N GLU A 535 -0.83 28.86 0.26
CA GLU A 535 -1.02 29.79 -0.88
C GLU A 535 -2.30 29.49 -1.66
N ASP A 536 -2.62 28.21 -1.85
CA ASP A 536 -3.82 27.71 -2.53
C ASP A 536 -4.12 26.24 -2.14
N THR A 537 -5.17 25.68 -2.75
CA THR A 537 -5.58 24.28 -2.52
C THR A 537 -4.50 23.26 -2.91
N ALA A 538 -3.62 23.56 -3.87
CA ALA A 538 -2.53 22.66 -4.25
C ALA A 538 -1.44 22.65 -3.17
N ASP A 539 -1.09 23.81 -2.61
CA ASP A 539 -0.19 23.92 -1.47
C ASP A 539 -0.73 23.20 -0.23
N LEU A 540 -2.03 23.40 0.07
CA LEU A 540 -2.74 22.72 1.15
C LEU A 540 -2.70 21.20 0.99
N LEU A 541 -3.00 20.65 -0.19
CA LEU A 541 -3.04 19.20 -0.41
C LEU A 541 -1.66 18.54 -0.40
N VAL A 542 -0.61 19.20 -0.94
CA VAL A 542 0.79 18.73 -0.85
C VAL A 542 1.27 18.65 0.62
N HIS A 543 0.67 19.45 1.49
CA HIS A 543 1.01 19.60 2.91
C HIS A 543 -0.15 19.23 3.85
N ALA A 544 -1.02 18.30 3.45
CA ALA A 544 -2.28 17.96 4.13
C ALA A 544 -2.13 17.67 5.63
N ARG A 545 -1.01 17.06 6.08
CA ARG A 545 -0.70 16.85 7.50
C ARG A 545 -0.67 18.14 8.33
N LEU A 546 -0.15 19.23 7.76
CA LEU A 546 -0.14 20.54 8.43
C LEU A 546 -1.55 21.15 8.48
N ALA A 547 -2.31 21.05 7.38
CA ALA A 547 -3.69 21.51 7.34
C ALA A 547 -4.57 20.77 8.38
N ALA A 548 -4.43 19.45 8.48
CA ALA A 548 -5.12 18.62 9.48
C ALA A 548 -4.77 19.00 10.92
N THR A 549 -3.50 19.35 11.20
CA THR A 549 -3.10 19.91 12.50
C THR A 549 -3.78 21.25 12.76
N THR A 550 -3.82 22.16 11.78
CA THR A 550 -4.39 23.50 11.94
C THR A 550 -5.89 23.49 12.23
N VAL A 551 -6.66 22.59 11.61
CA VAL A 551 -8.09 22.43 11.93
C VAL A 551 -8.36 21.68 13.23
N GLY A 552 -7.35 21.07 13.85
CA GLY A 552 -7.47 20.36 15.12
C GLY A 552 -7.95 18.90 15.00
N ALA A 553 -7.48 18.17 13.99
CA ALA A 553 -7.67 16.72 13.88
C ALA A 553 -7.03 15.97 15.06
N THR A 554 -7.60 14.83 15.46
CA THR A 554 -7.13 14.06 16.64
C THR A 554 -5.89 13.23 16.29
N PRO A 555 -4.75 13.37 17.00
CA PRO A 555 -3.56 12.55 16.76
C PRO A 555 -3.76 11.08 17.20
N MET A 556 -3.59 10.16 16.24
CA MET A 556 -3.96 8.74 16.35
C MET A 556 -2.76 7.79 16.53
N ASP A 557 -3.04 6.54 16.87
CA ASP A 557 -2.06 5.47 17.08
C ASP A 557 -1.87 4.61 15.84
N ARG A 558 -1.18 5.17 14.82
CA ARG A 558 -0.90 4.50 13.53
C ARG A 558 -2.19 4.00 12.83
N PRO A 559 -2.97 4.90 12.20
CA PRO A 559 -4.08 4.50 11.36
C PRO A 559 -3.59 3.76 10.12
N GLU A 560 -3.81 2.46 10.11
CA GLU A 560 -3.52 1.57 8.98
C GLU A 560 -4.81 1.34 8.18
N TRP A 561 -5.18 0.08 7.91
CA TRP A 561 -6.26 -0.23 6.98
C TRP A 561 -7.63 0.24 7.47
N VAL A 562 -8.51 0.49 6.49
CA VAL A 562 -9.93 0.76 6.71
C VAL A 562 -10.78 -0.31 6.00
N ALA A 563 -11.87 -0.75 6.60
CA ALA A 563 -12.87 -1.59 5.94
C ALA A 563 -14.29 -1.09 6.25
N VAL A 564 -15.25 -1.31 5.34
CA VAL A 564 -16.67 -0.98 5.57
C VAL A 564 -17.49 -2.25 5.52
N GLY A 565 -18.17 -2.57 6.62
CA GLY A 565 -19.04 -3.75 6.72
C GLY A 565 -20.39 -3.55 6.01
N PRO A 566 -21.19 -4.61 5.83
CA PRO A 566 -22.47 -4.56 5.11
C PRO A 566 -23.57 -3.78 5.86
N THR A 567 -23.38 -3.52 7.16
CA THR A 567 -24.17 -2.57 7.93
C THR A 567 -23.90 -1.12 7.54
N GLY A 568 -22.75 -0.85 6.92
CA GLY A 568 -22.14 0.47 6.70
C GLY A 568 -21.44 1.02 7.95
N ASP A 569 -21.09 0.16 8.92
CA ASP A 569 -20.09 0.48 9.93
C ASP A 569 -18.69 0.44 9.31
N VAL A 570 -17.87 1.43 9.63
CA VAL A 570 -16.50 1.57 9.15
C VAL A 570 -15.54 1.16 10.27
N TYR A 571 -14.52 0.38 9.95
CA TYR A 571 -13.52 -0.16 10.86
C TYR A 571 -12.14 0.36 10.46
N CYS A 572 -11.31 0.79 11.41
CA CYS A 572 -9.92 1.18 11.16
C CYS A 572 -9.00 0.57 12.21
N THR A 573 -7.88 0.01 11.76
CA THR A 573 -6.80 -0.44 12.62
C THR A 573 -5.98 0.72 13.14
N LEU A 574 -5.66 0.67 14.42
CA LEU A 574 -4.74 1.54 15.14
C LEU A 574 -3.66 0.65 15.76
N THR A 575 -2.67 0.28 14.96
CA THR A 575 -1.82 -0.89 15.23
C THR A 575 -0.95 -0.76 16.48
N ASN A 576 -0.31 0.39 16.72
CA ASN A 576 0.47 0.65 17.93
C ASN A 576 0.97 2.09 18.02
N ASN A 577 1.26 2.54 19.24
CA ASN A 577 2.04 3.75 19.49
C ASN A 577 2.83 3.67 20.81
N THR A 578 4.00 3.04 20.76
CA THR A 578 4.92 2.99 21.92
C THR A 578 5.54 4.34 22.28
N ARG A 579 5.21 5.43 21.56
CA ARG A 579 5.57 6.81 21.95
C ARG A 579 4.46 7.53 22.70
N ARG A 580 3.22 7.01 22.74
CA ARG A 580 2.10 7.62 23.48
C ARG A 580 2.41 7.66 24.97
N LYS A 581 2.30 8.84 25.56
CA LYS A 581 2.50 9.09 27.00
C LYS A 581 1.19 9.35 27.74
N GLU A 582 0.20 9.86 27.01
CA GLU A 582 -1.11 10.26 27.54
C GLU A 582 -2.19 9.61 26.67
N ALA A 583 -3.08 8.88 27.34
CA ALA A 583 -4.24 8.27 26.72
C ALA A 583 -5.34 9.31 26.52
N ASN A 584 -6.16 9.12 25.48
CA ASN A 584 -7.42 9.83 25.28
C ASN A 584 -8.52 8.84 24.88
N ALA A 585 -9.77 9.28 24.73
CA ALA A 585 -10.88 8.36 24.46
C ALA A 585 -10.65 7.48 23.20
N ALA A 586 -10.16 8.08 22.12
CA ALA A 586 -9.89 7.37 20.86
C ALA A 586 -8.61 6.51 20.90
N ASN A 587 -7.69 6.79 21.83
CA ASN A 587 -6.41 6.11 21.98
C ASN A 587 -6.17 5.78 23.48
N PRO A 588 -6.82 4.74 24.02
CA PRO A 588 -6.99 4.54 25.47
C PRO A 588 -5.77 3.95 26.20
N MET A 589 -4.68 3.65 25.50
CA MET A 589 -3.48 2.98 26.04
C MET A 589 -2.25 3.89 25.97
N ALA A 590 -1.44 3.94 27.03
CA ALA A 590 -0.23 4.76 27.07
C ALA A 590 0.87 4.12 27.96
N PRO A 591 1.98 3.62 27.39
CA PRO A 591 2.21 3.41 25.95
C PRO A 591 1.22 2.41 25.36
N ASN A 592 1.04 2.45 24.04
CA ASN A 592 0.26 1.47 23.29
C ASN A 592 1.22 0.55 22.49
N PRO A 593 1.52 -0.68 22.95
CA PRO A 593 2.35 -1.61 22.20
C PRO A 593 1.57 -2.54 21.25
N ASN A 594 0.27 -2.77 21.50
CA ASN A 594 -0.47 -3.89 20.88
C ASN A 594 -1.69 -3.48 20.04
N GLY A 595 -2.15 -2.24 20.11
CA GLY A 595 -3.16 -1.70 19.19
C GLY A 595 -4.63 -1.98 19.49
N SER A 596 -5.47 -1.48 18.60
CA SER A 596 -6.93 -1.50 18.69
C SER A 596 -7.57 -1.40 17.31
N ILE A 597 -8.86 -1.71 17.20
CA ILE A 597 -9.69 -1.46 16.03
C ILE A 597 -10.80 -0.50 16.44
N LEU A 598 -10.78 0.71 15.88
CA LEU A 598 -11.90 1.65 15.98
C LEU A 598 -13.01 1.23 15.03
N ARG A 599 -14.25 1.51 15.44
CA ARG A 599 -15.44 1.45 14.58
C ARG A 599 -16.16 2.78 14.61
N TRP A 600 -16.65 3.27 13.48
CA TRP A 600 -17.58 4.39 13.43
C TRP A 600 -18.70 4.20 12.42
N ARG A 601 -19.74 5.02 12.58
CA ARG A 601 -20.92 5.11 11.73
C ARG A 601 -21.07 6.55 11.30
N ASP A 602 -20.83 6.81 10.01
CA ASP A 602 -21.00 8.13 9.42
C ASP A 602 -22.47 8.52 9.28
N GLU A 603 -22.76 9.79 9.52
CA GLU A 603 -24.07 10.38 9.18
C GLU A 603 -24.26 10.50 7.66
N ASP A 604 -25.53 10.69 7.27
CA ASP A 604 -25.98 11.03 5.93
C ASP A 604 -25.70 10.01 4.81
N ASP A 605 -25.38 8.75 5.14
CA ASP A 605 -24.94 7.70 4.19
C ASP A 605 -23.57 8.04 3.59
N HIS A 606 -22.54 7.89 4.46
CA HIS A 606 -21.12 8.12 4.21
C HIS A 606 -20.70 9.54 3.78
N VAL A 607 -21.61 10.46 3.50
CA VAL A 607 -21.27 11.84 3.05
C VAL A 607 -21.40 12.92 4.13
N GLY A 608 -21.91 12.58 5.32
CA GLY A 608 -22.07 13.52 6.42
C GLY A 608 -20.76 14.01 7.03
N THR A 609 -20.80 15.13 7.73
CA THR A 609 -19.65 15.74 8.42
C THR A 609 -19.52 15.33 9.89
N ARG A 610 -20.32 14.35 10.34
CA ARG A 610 -20.37 13.84 11.70
C ARG A 610 -20.47 12.32 11.71
N PHE A 611 -20.07 11.72 12.83
CA PHE A 611 -20.15 10.28 13.06
C PHE A 611 -20.28 9.95 14.54
N SER A 612 -20.73 8.73 14.83
CA SER A 612 -20.62 8.09 16.16
C SER A 612 -19.59 6.96 16.11
N TRP A 613 -18.78 6.80 17.15
CA TRP A 613 -17.67 5.83 17.16
C TRP A 613 -17.51 5.10 18.50
N ASP A 614 -16.91 3.91 18.44
CA ASP A 614 -16.51 3.10 19.59
C ASP A 614 -15.27 2.25 19.26
N HIS A 615 -14.73 1.54 20.26
CA HIS A 615 -13.69 0.53 20.04
C HIS A 615 -14.34 -0.83 19.80
N PHE A 616 -14.20 -1.36 18.58
CA PHE A 616 -14.60 -2.73 18.26
C PHE A 616 -13.71 -3.75 19.00
N LEU A 617 -12.39 -3.48 19.03
CA LEU A 617 -11.39 -4.35 19.65
C LEU A 617 -10.29 -3.51 20.30
N ILE A 618 -9.81 -3.94 21.47
CA ILE A 618 -8.58 -3.46 22.10
C ILE A 618 -7.71 -4.71 22.33
N ALA A 619 -6.49 -4.75 21.80
CA ALA A 619 -5.67 -5.96 21.82
C ALA A 619 -5.28 -6.40 23.24
N ASP A 620 -5.03 -5.44 24.14
CA ASP A 620 -4.75 -5.70 25.56
C ASP A 620 -5.88 -6.45 26.28
N ASP A 621 -7.15 -6.23 25.89
CA ASP A 621 -8.30 -6.94 26.44
C ASP A 621 -8.35 -8.42 25.98
N LEU A 622 -7.53 -8.82 25.00
CA LEU A 622 -7.39 -10.19 24.51
C LEU A 622 -6.15 -10.91 25.04
N TYR A 623 -5.30 -10.26 25.84
CA TYR A 623 -4.08 -10.87 26.37
C TYR A 623 -4.36 -12.22 27.08
N GLN A 624 -3.53 -13.24 26.78
CA GLN A 624 -3.65 -14.63 27.24
C GLN A 624 -4.87 -15.44 26.78
N LYS A 625 -5.81 -14.86 26.02
CA LYS A 625 -6.92 -15.63 25.41
C LYS A 625 -6.45 -16.42 24.17
N GLU A 626 -7.22 -17.43 23.76
CA GLU A 626 -6.90 -18.20 22.55
C GLU A 626 -6.99 -17.35 21.27
N ASP A 627 -7.88 -16.35 21.24
CA ASP A 627 -8.10 -15.41 20.14
C ASP A 627 -7.21 -14.16 20.21
N SER A 628 -6.13 -14.19 21.01
CA SER A 628 -5.26 -13.03 21.19
C SER A 628 -4.48 -12.64 19.92
N LEU A 629 -4.44 -11.34 19.63
CA LEU A 629 -3.60 -10.71 18.60
C LEU A 629 -2.88 -9.49 19.18
N GLY A 630 -1.72 -9.16 18.60
CA GLY A 630 -1.10 -7.84 18.74
C GLY A 630 -1.07 -7.15 17.38
N SER A 631 -0.94 -5.82 17.39
CA SER A 631 -0.69 -4.98 16.22
C SER A 631 -1.58 -5.36 15.01
N PRO A 632 -2.91 -5.21 15.14
CA PRO A 632 -3.82 -5.48 14.04
C PRO A 632 -3.62 -4.43 12.95
N ASP A 633 -3.55 -4.89 11.71
CA ASP A 633 -3.18 -4.11 10.53
C ASP A 633 -4.23 -4.34 9.43
N GLY A 634 -4.00 -5.26 8.49
CA GLY A 634 -4.86 -5.44 7.32
C GLY A 634 -6.31 -5.79 7.66
N LEU A 635 -7.27 -5.13 6.99
CA LEU A 635 -8.70 -5.35 7.20
C LEU A 635 -9.45 -5.64 5.89
N TRP A 636 -10.37 -6.60 5.94
CA TRP A 636 -11.41 -6.76 4.93
C TRP A 636 -12.74 -7.16 5.60
N ALA A 637 -13.83 -6.47 5.26
CA ALA A 637 -15.16 -6.81 5.71
C ALA A 637 -15.97 -7.40 4.55
N ASP A 638 -16.60 -8.54 4.79
CA ASP A 638 -17.33 -9.26 3.74
C ASP A 638 -18.86 -9.01 3.76
N PRO A 639 -19.59 -9.39 2.70
CA PRO A 639 -21.03 -9.16 2.60
C PRO A 639 -21.89 -9.86 3.66
N GLU A 640 -21.39 -10.90 4.33
CA GLU A 640 -22.12 -11.58 5.41
C GLU A 640 -21.82 -10.99 6.80
N GLY A 641 -20.87 -10.06 6.90
CA GLY A 641 -20.54 -9.35 8.14
C GLY A 641 -19.41 -9.98 8.94
N ARG A 642 -18.55 -10.79 8.32
CA ARG A 642 -17.26 -11.16 8.92
C ARG A 642 -16.24 -10.04 8.65
N LEU A 643 -15.44 -9.73 9.65
CA LEU A 643 -14.26 -8.86 9.53
C LEU A 643 -13.01 -9.73 9.61
N PHE A 644 -12.28 -9.81 8.52
CA PHE A 644 -10.97 -10.42 8.44
C PHE A 644 -9.93 -9.43 8.95
N ILE A 645 -9.06 -9.88 9.84
CA ILE A 645 -8.07 -9.08 10.57
C ILE A 645 -6.70 -9.75 10.42
N CYS A 646 -5.82 -9.08 9.69
CA CYS A 646 -4.40 -9.37 9.55
C CYS A 646 -3.58 -8.70 10.67
N THR A 647 -2.30 -9.05 10.79
CA THR A 647 -1.39 -8.45 11.78
C THR A 647 0.01 -8.26 11.20
N ASP A 648 0.63 -7.12 11.49
CA ASP A 648 2.07 -6.88 11.36
C ASP A 648 2.66 -6.52 12.74
N GLY A 649 3.90 -6.92 13.02
CA GLY A 649 4.62 -6.57 14.23
C GLY A 649 4.45 -7.54 15.41
N ASP A 650 4.78 -7.05 16.61
CA ASP A 650 4.95 -7.89 17.80
C ASP A 650 3.63 -8.56 18.23
N GLN A 651 3.58 -9.89 18.15
CA GLN A 651 2.51 -10.72 18.68
C GLN A 651 2.80 -11.15 20.13
N PHE A 652 1.74 -11.42 20.90
CA PHE A 652 1.90 -12.00 22.24
C PHE A 652 2.64 -13.34 22.19
N GLU A 653 3.55 -13.55 23.16
CA GLU A 653 4.34 -14.79 23.30
C GLU A 653 5.31 -15.07 22.12
N ASP A 654 5.78 -14.00 21.45
CA ASP A 654 6.75 -14.03 20.34
C ASP A 654 6.31 -14.95 19.18
N LYS A 655 5.02 -14.91 18.84
CA LYS A 655 4.40 -15.73 17.78
C LYS A 655 4.48 -15.08 16.40
N PRO A 656 4.41 -15.87 15.31
CA PRO A 656 4.25 -15.32 13.96
C PRO A 656 2.94 -14.55 13.81
N ASN A 657 2.93 -13.65 12.84
CA ASN A 657 1.74 -12.93 12.41
C ASN A 657 0.65 -13.86 11.84
N GLN A 658 -0.58 -13.35 11.81
CA GLN A 658 -1.78 -14.18 11.77
C GLN A 658 -2.94 -13.52 11.02
N LEU A 659 -3.88 -14.35 10.56
CA LEU A 659 -5.17 -13.91 10.04
C LEU A 659 -6.28 -14.46 10.95
N LEU A 660 -7.13 -13.57 11.42
CA LEU A 660 -8.30 -13.87 12.23
C LEU A 660 -9.59 -13.42 11.53
N VAL A 661 -10.71 -13.99 11.95
CA VAL A 661 -12.05 -13.68 11.44
C VAL A 661 -12.94 -13.35 12.63
N ALA A 662 -13.49 -12.15 12.64
CA ALA A 662 -14.43 -11.68 13.65
C ALA A 662 -15.86 -11.65 13.10
N ASP A 663 -16.82 -12.08 13.90
CA ASP A 663 -18.24 -11.78 13.69
C ASP A 663 -18.50 -10.33 14.16
N THR A 664 -18.88 -9.44 13.24
CA THR A 664 -19.04 -8.00 13.56
C THR A 664 -20.21 -7.70 14.50
N GLN A 665 -21.18 -8.61 14.63
CA GLN A 665 -22.35 -8.45 15.51
C GLN A 665 -22.07 -8.95 16.92
N THR A 666 -21.35 -10.06 17.07
CA THR A 666 -21.06 -10.66 18.38
C THR A 666 -19.69 -10.29 18.95
N GLY A 667 -18.77 -9.78 18.12
CA GLY A 667 -17.38 -9.52 18.47
C GLY A 667 -16.55 -10.80 18.71
N ARG A 668 -17.09 -11.99 18.40
CA ARG A 668 -16.39 -13.25 18.57
C ARG A 668 -15.33 -13.40 17.48
N LEU A 669 -14.10 -13.67 17.89
CA LEU A 669 -12.91 -13.73 17.07
C LEU A 669 -12.41 -15.18 16.93
N SER A 670 -11.90 -15.56 15.77
CA SER A 670 -11.39 -16.91 15.49
C SER A 670 -10.19 -16.86 14.55
N ARG A 671 -9.06 -17.45 14.95
CA ARG A 671 -7.84 -17.48 14.15
C ARG A 671 -7.95 -18.49 13.01
N LEU A 672 -7.89 -18.00 11.77
CA LEU A 672 -7.96 -18.81 10.55
C LEU A 672 -6.58 -19.31 10.12
N LEU A 673 -5.53 -18.50 10.27
CA LEU A 673 -4.18 -18.80 9.78
C LEU A 673 -3.09 -18.20 10.69
N VAL A 674 -1.93 -18.86 10.75
CA VAL A 674 -0.66 -18.37 11.32
C VAL A 674 0.42 -18.47 10.25
N GLY A 675 1.17 -17.39 10.03
CA GLY A 675 2.28 -17.32 9.10
C GLY A 675 3.57 -17.98 9.62
N VAL A 676 4.70 -17.53 9.08
CA VAL A 676 6.05 -18.00 9.40
C VAL A 676 6.86 -16.93 10.11
N ASN A 677 7.95 -17.30 10.79
CA ASN A 677 8.78 -16.36 11.55
C ASN A 677 9.29 -15.22 10.68
N GLY A 678 9.17 -14.00 11.21
CA GLY A 678 9.63 -12.78 10.53
C GLY A 678 8.85 -12.45 9.25
N CYS A 679 7.68 -13.06 9.01
CA CYS A 679 6.68 -12.54 8.08
C CYS A 679 5.67 -11.66 8.82
N GLU A 680 4.96 -10.84 8.07
CA GLU A 680 3.62 -10.38 8.42
C GLU A 680 2.57 -11.17 7.60
N ILE A 681 1.30 -10.96 7.92
CA ILE A 681 0.20 -11.38 7.06
C ILE A 681 -0.53 -10.10 6.67
N THR A 682 -0.71 -9.86 5.37
CA THR A 682 -1.38 -8.66 4.83
C THR A 682 -2.00 -9.01 3.46
N GLY A 683 -2.63 -8.05 2.79
CA GLY A 683 -3.23 -8.19 1.46
C GLY A 683 -4.43 -9.13 1.45
N LEU A 684 -5.64 -8.59 1.28
CA LEU A 684 -6.87 -9.40 1.26
C LEU A 684 -7.69 -9.14 -0.01
N ALA A 685 -7.98 -10.19 -0.77
CA ALA A 685 -8.92 -10.13 -1.89
C ALA A 685 -9.71 -11.45 -1.99
N ALA A 686 -10.98 -11.40 -2.37
CA ALA A 686 -11.81 -12.61 -2.50
C ALA A 686 -12.35 -12.78 -3.92
N THR A 687 -12.67 -14.02 -4.30
CA THR A 687 -13.54 -14.27 -5.45
C THR A 687 -14.95 -13.74 -5.20
N PRO A 688 -15.73 -13.37 -6.22
CA PRO A 688 -17.10 -12.86 -6.04
C PRO A 688 -18.07 -13.80 -5.31
N ASP A 689 -17.79 -15.11 -5.34
CA ASP A 689 -18.55 -16.13 -4.60
C ASP A 689 -17.98 -16.44 -3.19
N GLN A 690 -16.91 -15.73 -2.80
CA GLN A 690 -16.16 -15.85 -1.55
C GLN A 690 -15.61 -17.26 -1.25
N ARG A 691 -15.48 -18.13 -2.26
CA ARG A 691 -14.96 -19.50 -2.09
C ARG A 691 -13.45 -19.61 -2.17
N THR A 692 -12.78 -18.59 -2.72
CA THR A 692 -11.33 -18.39 -2.55
C THR A 692 -11.09 -17.03 -1.90
N LEU A 693 -10.29 -17.03 -0.83
CA LEU A 693 -9.66 -15.84 -0.27
C LEU A 693 -8.18 -15.86 -0.67
N PHE A 694 -7.72 -14.78 -1.28
CA PHE A 694 -6.31 -14.51 -1.49
C PHE A 694 -5.75 -13.76 -0.28
N VAL A 695 -4.60 -14.22 0.23
CA VAL A 695 -3.89 -13.63 1.39
C VAL A 695 -2.39 -13.60 1.10
N ASN A 696 -1.67 -12.55 1.47
CA ASN A 696 -0.21 -12.52 1.29
C ASN A 696 0.56 -12.88 2.57
N VAL A 697 1.75 -13.45 2.35
CA VAL A 697 2.81 -13.61 3.35
C VAL A 697 3.94 -12.68 2.93
N GLN A 698 4.03 -11.50 3.56
CA GLN A 698 5.06 -10.49 3.26
C GLN A 698 6.38 -10.83 3.96
N HIS A 699 7.49 -10.49 3.30
CA HIS A 699 8.86 -10.52 3.81
C HIS A 699 9.27 -11.73 4.68
N PRO A 700 8.91 -13.00 4.36
CA PRO A 700 9.17 -14.15 5.22
C PRO A 700 10.64 -14.28 5.62
N GLY A 701 10.91 -14.45 6.92
CA GLY A 701 12.26 -14.47 7.48
C GLY A 701 13.08 -13.19 7.30
N ASN A 702 12.47 -12.10 6.83
CA ASN A 702 13.15 -10.90 6.33
C ASN A 702 14.29 -11.22 5.33
N GLY A 703 14.09 -12.27 4.52
CA GLY A 703 15.07 -12.73 3.54
C GLY A 703 16.20 -13.61 4.08
N ASP A 704 16.26 -13.94 5.38
CA ASP A 704 17.25 -14.88 5.92
C ASP A 704 16.75 -16.34 5.81
N PRO A 705 17.35 -17.18 4.94
CA PRO A 705 16.96 -18.57 4.78
C PRO A 705 17.19 -19.43 6.03
N LYS A 706 17.94 -18.93 7.03
CA LYS A 706 18.07 -19.62 8.33
C LYS A 706 16.84 -19.47 9.21
N VAL A 707 15.98 -18.49 8.94
CA VAL A 707 14.72 -18.32 9.67
C VAL A 707 13.67 -19.25 9.05
N THR A 708 13.47 -19.14 7.74
CA THR A 708 12.57 -19.97 6.92
C THR A 708 12.99 -19.93 5.44
N SER A 709 12.62 -20.93 4.64
CA SER A 709 12.75 -20.93 3.17
C SER A 709 11.41 -20.75 2.44
N PHE A 710 10.35 -20.37 3.16
CA PHE A 710 9.00 -20.21 2.61
C PHE A 710 8.97 -19.35 1.33
N PRO A 711 8.23 -19.74 0.28
CA PRO A 711 7.26 -20.84 0.22
C PRO A 711 7.87 -22.18 -0.21
N ALA A 712 9.19 -22.29 -0.32
CA ALA A 712 9.85 -23.58 -0.54
C ALA A 712 9.93 -24.38 0.78
N ASP A 713 10.21 -25.68 0.66
CA ASP A 713 10.53 -26.53 1.82
C ASP A 713 11.72 -25.94 2.60
N ASP A 714 11.65 -25.98 3.93
CA ASP A 714 12.67 -25.45 4.83
C ASP A 714 13.98 -26.27 4.76
N ASP A 715 14.91 -25.81 3.91
CA ASP A 715 16.23 -26.39 3.70
C ASP A 715 17.36 -25.59 4.38
N GLY A 716 17.01 -24.46 5.02
CA GLY A 716 17.92 -23.52 5.67
C GLY A 716 18.82 -22.71 4.70
N LYS A 717 18.53 -22.71 3.39
CA LYS A 717 19.43 -22.21 2.33
C LYS A 717 18.73 -21.45 1.21
N THR A 718 17.56 -21.93 0.78
CA THR A 718 16.75 -21.34 -0.28
C THR A 718 16.17 -20.03 0.25
N ILE A 719 16.48 -18.93 -0.46
CA ILE A 719 16.07 -17.58 -0.08
C ILE A 719 14.55 -17.52 0.00
N PRO A 720 13.97 -17.14 1.16
CA PRO A 720 12.53 -17.01 1.30
C PRO A 720 12.01 -15.87 0.42
N ARG A 721 10.77 -16.01 -0.04
CA ARG A 721 10.13 -15.13 -1.02
C ARG A 721 8.73 -14.82 -0.54
N ASP A 722 8.34 -13.56 -0.64
CA ASP A 722 6.96 -13.12 -0.52
C ASP A 722 6.06 -13.95 -1.43
N CYS A 723 4.86 -14.31 -0.99
CA CYS A 723 3.98 -15.19 -1.74
C CYS A 723 2.51 -14.89 -1.45
N THR A 724 1.68 -14.97 -2.49
CA THR A 724 0.22 -15.01 -2.34
C THR A 724 -0.22 -16.44 -2.02
N LEU A 725 -1.27 -16.55 -1.22
CA LEU A 725 -1.95 -17.79 -0.87
C LEU A 725 -3.34 -17.75 -1.51
N ALA A 726 -3.82 -18.88 -2.04
CA ALA A 726 -5.23 -19.10 -2.30
C ALA A 726 -5.78 -20.05 -1.21
N ILE A 727 -6.64 -19.53 -0.35
CA ILE A 727 -7.27 -20.24 0.76
C ILE A 727 -8.69 -20.63 0.35
N ARG A 728 -9.06 -21.90 0.53
CA ARG A 728 -10.42 -22.41 0.26
C ARG A 728 -10.88 -23.34 1.37
N ARG A 729 -12.20 -23.48 1.53
CA ARG A 729 -12.77 -24.56 2.35
C ARG A 729 -12.77 -25.89 1.59
N LYS A 730 -12.42 -26.97 2.28
CA LYS A 730 -12.44 -28.35 1.76
C LYS A 730 -13.85 -28.84 1.38
N ASP A 731 -14.90 -28.24 1.96
CA ASP A 731 -16.31 -28.49 1.62
C ASP A 731 -16.83 -27.62 0.45
N GLY A 732 -16.01 -26.71 -0.08
CA GLY A 732 -16.38 -25.76 -1.13
C GLY A 732 -17.31 -24.64 -0.65
N GLY A 733 -17.46 -24.43 0.66
CA GLY A 733 -18.18 -23.32 1.27
C GLY A 733 -17.45 -21.98 1.17
N ILE A 734 -18.04 -20.96 1.80
CA ILE A 734 -17.51 -19.58 1.83
C ILE A 734 -16.38 -19.47 2.85
N VAL A 735 -15.27 -18.81 2.49
CA VAL A 735 -14.14 -18.63 3.42
C VAL A 735 -14.56 -17.82 4.64
N GLY A 736 -14.08 -18.23 5.83
CA GLY A 736 -14.47 -17.67 7.11
C GLY A 736 -15.76 -18.24 7.74
N SER A 737 -16.53 -19.07 7.01
CA SER A 737 -17.81 -19.65 7.48
C SER A 737 -17.68 -20.91 8.34
#